data_AF-A0A8I2E591-F1
#
_entry.id   AF-A0A8I2E591-F1
#
_cell.length_a   1.000
_cell.length_b   1.000
_cell.length_c   1.000
_cell.angle_alpha   90.00
_cell.angle_beta   90.00
_cell.angle_gamma   90.00
#
_symmetry.space_group_name_H-M   'P 1'
#
loop_
_entity.id
_entity.type
_entity.pdbx_description
1 polymer ?
#
loop_
_entity_poly.entity_id
_entity_poly.type
_entity_poly.pdbx_seq_one_letter_code
_entity_poly.pdbx_strand_id
1 'polypeptide(L)'
;MSRDSNNVLLRQQYTGEPRQAAHAFYQARGLYFGLVPDTTDPAQQLLEAVLVRTLARPHPQIPTPAAAGTFFGLRGVSPDLDTLVLWPHPDHLTQLLGCILPVRTDSGIAGVPGLRARRHPSRTDTLLLARPGHRAHLILRARPATLQQAEDHILAAGLEPLWSARTPQPGERQAWDRLAGALPPEETALWSRALRRAGLHTHQMPDWSRTVPEPGQLDGPKPQRIAARPVGPAGGPARGIVAVTSSRGQGGLGCTTTALTLAGALARAGATVAFLGADDPNGLHRTLGSATLQPGQWHDLLPDLPGPGALRGMILSPSAPDAPALLADAARSHDTVVLDAGNVFQLRHLAGQADAAVVLTDLDPEVWGRTEILDRRPAWVQMWDWLNTRYLTARARARDPHSQLLGFLDETFETYVWGRLSDDNPDVYDADDPEDTAAWWDDFQPVFDDEDDEPLLMPQDIDADILDLWRQDFLAFLAREGAARHPDTWDAVAAVWIDHNRNLDLPGGGDDEALTDTVLREAAAAAAARWGEQTWQEHHPRWAAADGRTRKDSLAPWRHLIEETIQPTDPAATARFLLAHLDAPENTPTAVAIAHVDNALADEQHHLADVRDALRAEGIGALTVLPDLPAPAEREDDLQALTRPSAQETAAANQLALVVADLLAARTPS
;
A
#
# COMPACT_ATOMS: atom_id res chain seq x y z
N MET A 1 40.35 -15.33 -17.13
CA MET A 1 39.12 -15.35 -16.30
C MET A 1 38.03 -14.59 -17.04
N SER A 2 36.81 -15.15 -17.15
CA SER A 2 35.69 -14.49 -17.87
C SER A 2 35.21 -13.24 -17.12
N ARG A 3 34.61 -12.27 -17.82
CA ARG A 3 34.00 -11.07 -17.21
C ARG A 3 32.95 -11.43 -16.16
N ASP A 4 32.16 -12.48 -16.39
CA ASP A 4 31.13 -12.97 -15.47
C ASP A 4 31.72 -13.44 -14.15
N SER A 5 32.85 -14.16 -14.19
CA SER A 5 33.56 -14.61 -12.99
C SER A 5 34.01 -13.44 -12.11
N ASN A 6 34.38 -12.31 -12.71
CA ASN A 6 34.78 -11.10 -11.97
C ASN A 6 33.59 -10.36 -11.36
N ASN A 7 32.42 -10.40 -11.99
CA ASN A 7 31.20 -9.77 -11.47
C ASN A 7 30.63 -10.54 -10.28
N VAL A 8 30.58 -11.87 -10.38
CA VAL A 8 30.19 -12.75 -9.27
C VAL A 8 31.11 -12.52 -8.08
N LEU A 9 32.43 -12.50 -8.28
CA LEU A 9 33.39 -12.22 -7.20
C LEU A 9 33.20 -10.83 -6.59
N LEU A 10 32.97 -9.81 -7.41
CA LEU A 10 32.74 -8.45 -6.92
C LEU A 10 31.46 -8.38 -6.06
N ARG A 11 30.36 -8.97 -6.53
CA ARG A 11 29.11 -9.04 -5.74
C ARG A 11 29.35 -9.73 -4.40
N GLN A 12 30.04 -10.86 -4.38
CA GLN A 12 30.40 -11.54 -3.12
C GLN A 12 31.23 -10.68 -2.17
N GLN A 13 32.13 -9.84 -2.66
CA GLN A 13 32.90 -8.91 -1.81
C GLN A 13 32.00 -7.87 -1.14
N TYR A 14 30.97 -7.41 -1.83
CA TYR A 14 30.00 -6.47 -1.27
C TYR A 14 28.98 -7.14 -0.35
N THR A 15 28.51 -8.33 -0.69
CA THR A 15 27.34 -8.92 -0.04
C THR A 15 27.68 -10.05 0.94
N GLY A 16 28.84 -10.68 0.80
CA GLY A 16 29.25 -11.86 1.60
C GLY A 16 28.50 -13.15 1.23
N GLU A 17 27.62 -13.13 0.23
CA GLU A 17 26.76 -14.28 -0.07
C GLU A 17 27.53 -15.47 -0.70
N PRO A 18 26.95 -16.69 -0.64
CA PRO A 18 27.51 -17.85 -1.30
C PRO A 18 27.71 -17.64 -2.81
N ARG A 19 28.79 -18.17 -3.37
CA ARG A 19 29.12 -18.00 -4.81
C ARG A 19 27.98 -18.44 -5.73
N GLN A 20 27.29 -19.52 -5.35
CA GLN A 20 26.14 -20.02 -6.09
C GLN A 20 24.97 -19.03 -6.09
N ALA A 21 24.72 -18.31 -4.98
CA ALA A 21 23.68 -17.29 -4.90
C ALA A 21 24.05 -16.06 -5.75
N ALA A 22 25.29 -15.58 -5.67
CA ALA A 22 25.78 -14.48 -6.51
C ALA A 22 25.74 -14.85 -8.01
N HIS A 23 26.08 -16.10 -8.36
CA HIS A 23 25.97 -16.60 -9.73
C HIS A 23 24.52 -16.71 -10.19
N ALA A 24 23.63 -17.25 -9.35
CA ALA A 24 22.21 -17.35 -9.65
C ALA A 24 21.58 -15.97 -9.84
N PHE A 25 21.92 -14.99 -9.00
CA PHE A 25 21.52 -13.60 -9.20
C PHE A 25 22.02 -13.07 -10.56
N TYR A 26 23.29 -13.28 -10.89
CA TYR A 26 23.84 -12.82 -12.17
C TYR A 26 23.15 -13.48 -13.37
N GLN A 27 22.81 -14.77 -13.27
CA GLN A 27 22.05 -15.48 -14.31
C GLN A 27 20.60 -14.97 -14.42
N ALA A 28 19.96 -14.68 -13.29
CA ALA A 28 18.55 -14.30 -13.23
C ALA A 28 18.29 -12.80 -13.46
N ARG A 29 19.26 -11.93 -13.15
CA ARG A 29 19.10 -10.46 -13.23
C ARG A 29 20.14 -9.75 -14.12
N GLY A 30 21.27 -10.38 -14.43
CA GLY A 30 22.35 -9.74 -15.19
C GLY A 30 23.01 -8.56 -14.46
N LEU A 31 23.49 -7.56 -15.21
CA LEU A 31 24.10 -6.32 -14.69
C LEU A 31 23.16 -5.11 -14.70
N TYR A 32 21.93 -5.29 -15.19
CA TYR A 32 21.00 -4.21 -15.50
C TYR A 32 20.43 -3.52 -14.26
N PHE A 33 20.40 -4.20 -13.11
CA PHE A 33 19.99 -3.64 -11.80
C PHE A 33 21.15 -3.14 -10.94
N GLY A 34 22.37 -3.15 -11.48
CA GLY A 34 23.58 -3.04 -10.66
C GLY A 34 23.86 -4.34 -9.89
N LEU A 35 25.09 -4.47 -9.39
CA LEU A 35 25.52 -5.70 -8.73
C LEU A 35 24.93 -5.88 -7.33
N VAL A 36 24.51 -4.79 -6.69
CA VAL A 36 23.97 -4.78 -5.31
C VAL A 36 22.92 -3.68 -5.24
N PRO A 37 21.69 -3.94 -5.73
CA PRO A 37 20.66 -2.90 -5.76
C PRO A 37 20.24 -2.49 -4.35
N ASP A 38 20.09 -1.18 -4.15
CA ASP A 38 19.35 -0.67 -2.99
C ASP A 38 17.84 -0.84 -3.26
N THR A 39 17.03 -1.03 -2.22
CA THR A 39 15.57 -1.04 -2.41
C THR A 39 15.05 0.38 -2.60
N THR A 40 14.03 0.54 -3.44
CA THR A 40 13.30 1.80 -3.62
C THR A 40 12.03 1.86 -2.79
N ASP A 41 11.64 0.77 -2.11
CA ASP A 41 10.46 0.74 -1.23
C ASP A 41 10.82 1.31 0.16
N PRO A 42 10.22 2.44 0.59
CA PRO A 42 10.47 3.02 1.90
C PRO A 42 10.15 2.08 3.07
N ALA A 43 9.11 1.25 2.95
CA ALA A 43 8.72 0.31 3.99
C ALA A 43 9.79 -0.78 4.16
N GLN A 44 10.31 -1.28 3.04
CA GLN A 44 11.40 -2.26 3.02
C GLN A 44 12.70 -1.65 3.54
N GLN A 45 13.04 -0.40 3.15
CA GLN A 45 14.19 0.31 3.68
C GLN A 45 14.12 0.45 5.19
N LEU A 46 12.94 0.82 5.72
CA LEU A 46 12.72 0.98 7.16
C LEU A 46 12.89 -0.35 7.90
N LEU A 47 12.30 -1.44 7.41
CA LEU A 47 12.47 -2.77 8.02
C LEU A 47 13.93 -3.21 8.06
N GLU A 48 14.65 -3.06 6.94
CA GLU A 48 16.07 -3.38 6.84
C GLU A 48 16.92 -2.52 7.78
N ALA A 49 16.63 -1.22 7.87
CA ALA A 49 17.31 -0.27 8.74
C ALA A 49 17.11 -0.61 10.22
N VAL A 50 15.86 -0.88 10.62
CA VAL A 50 15.49 -1.29 11.97
C VAL A 50 16.19 -2.60 12.36
N LEU A 51 16.22 -3.59 11.45
CA LEU A 51 16.90 -4.86 11.69
C LEU A 51 18.39 -4.66 12.00
N VAL A 52 19.13 -3.96 11.13
CA VAL A 52 20.57 -3.79 11.30
C VAL A 52 20.89 -2.90 12.51
N ARG A 53 20.07 -1.89 12.80
CA ARG A 53 20.23 -1.06 14.00
C ARG A 53 20.02 -1.88 15.27
N THR A 54 19.03 -2.77 15.28
CA THR A 54 18.77 -3.69 16.40
C THR A 54 19.95 -4.62 16.62
N LEU A 55 20.55 -5.13 15.55
CA LEU A 55 21.76 -5.96 15.62
C LEU A 55 23.00 -5.18 16.07
N ALA A 56 23.12 -3.92 15.68
CA ALA A 56 24.21 -3.03 16.09
C ALA A 56 24.10 -2.58 17.55
N ARG A 57 22.88 -2.54 18.09
CA ARG A 57 22.56 -2.06 19.44
C ARG A 57 21.65 -3.07 20.16
N PRO A 58 22.12 -4.32 20.38
CA PRO A 58 21.30 -5.37 20.96
C PRO A 58 20.98 -5.07 22.43
N HIS A 59 19.86 -5.62 22.91
CA HIS A 59 19.47 -5.47 24.30
C HIS A 59 20.48 -6.16 25.24
N PRO A 60 20.87 -5.56 26.37
CA PRO A 60 21.90 -6.12 27.26
C PRO A 60 21.60 -7.52 27.82
N GLN A 61 20.32 -7.88 27.95
CA GLN A 61 19.89 -9.20 28.42
C GLN A 61 19.96 -10.29 27.33
N ILE A 62 20.19 -9.93 26.07
CA ILE A 62 20.22 -10.87 24.94
C ILE A 62 21.64 -10.98 24.38
N PRO A 63 22.27 -12.18 24.41
CA PRO A 63 23.62 -12.36 23.91
C PRO A 63 23.75 -12.03 22.43
N THR A 64 24.70 -11.16 22.07
CA THR A 64 24.98 -10.81 20.67
C THR A 64 25.66 -11.97 19.94
N PRO A 65 25.27 -12.29 18.70
CA PRO A 65 26.01 -13.24 17.88
C PRO A 65 27.39 -12.64 17.51
N ALA A 66 28.46 -13.19 18.07
CA ALA A 66 29.82 -12.77 17.79
C ALA A 66 30.63 -13.93 17.17
N ALA A 67 30.98 -13.78 15.89
CA ALA A 67 31.85 -14.70 15.16
C ALA A 67 32.81 -13.93 14.26
N ALA A 68 34.07 -14.36 14.22
CA ALA A 68 35.02 -13.81 13.26
C ALA A 68 34.53 -14.02 11.82
N GLY A 69 34.66 -12.99 10.97
CA GLY A 69 34.22 -13.08 9.57
C GLY A 69 32.70 -12.97 9.39
N THR A 70 31.98 -12.42 10.36
CA THR A 70 30.53 -12.19 10.24
C THR A 70 30.20 -10.73 10.51
N PHE A 71 29.11 -10.27 9.91
CA PHE A 71 28.50 -8.97 10.16
C PHE A 71 27.28 -9.19 11.07
N PHE A 72 27.44 -8.94 12.37
CA PHE A 72 26.41 -9.22 13.40
C PHE A 72 25.82 -10.65 13.32
N GLY A 73 26.68 -11.67 13.14
CA GLY A 73 26.24 -13.07 12.99
C GLY A 73 25.78 -13.46 11.58
N LEU A 74 25.72 -12.52 10.63
CA LEU A 74 25.48 -12.81 9.21
C LEU A 74 26.80 -13.10 8.49
N ARG A 75 26.83 -14.18 7.71
CA ARG A 75 27.91 -14.45 6.74
C ARG A 75 27.79 -13.57 5.50
N GLY A 76 26.56 -13.20 5.16
CA GLY A 76 26.26 -12.32 4.04
C GLY A 76 24.77 -12.15 3.84
N VAL A 77 24.44 -11.47 2.74
CA VAL A 77 23.07 -11.19 2.33
C VAL A 77 22.93 -11.36 0.81
N SER A 78 21.77 -11.75 0.29
CA SER A 78 21.48 -11.67 -1.14
C SER A 78 20.39 -10.61 -1.35
N PRO A 79 20.76 -9.36 -1.67
CA PRO A 79 19.80 -8.33 -2.02
C PRO A 79 19.25 -8.55 -3.44
N ASP A 80 17.95 -8.40 -3.58
CA ASP A 80 17.20 -8.16 -4.82
C ASP A 80 16.41 -6.84 -4.69
N LEU A 81 15.61 -6.45 -5.68
CA LEU A 81 14.90 -5.16 -5.67
C LEU A 81 13.93 -5.00 -4.49
N ASP A 82 13.10 -6.02 -4.26
CA ASP A 82 12.00 -6.04 -3.28
C ASP A 82 12.26 -7.00 -2.11
N THR A 83 13.23 -7.90 -2.25
CA THR A 83 13.53 -8.92 -1.26
C THR A 83 14.98 -8.86 -0.79
N LEU A 84 15.19 -9.25 0.46
CA LEU A 84 16.52 -9.41 1.03
C LEU A 84 16.62 -10.77 1.71
N VAL A 85 17.53 -11.62 1.20
CA VAL A 85 17.84 -12.91 1.82
C VAL A 85 19.02 -12.76 2.78
N LEU A 86 18.84 -13.15 4.03
CA LEU A 86 19.86 -13.15 5.07
C LEU A 86 20.51 -14.54 5.14
N TRP A 87 21.85 -14.57 5.11
CA TRP A 87 22.66 -15.77 5.25
C TRP A 87 23.34 -15.79 6.62
N PRO A 88 22.74 -16.42 7.64
CA PRO A 88 23.28 -16.47 8.98
C PRO A 88 24.50 -17.41 9.05
N HIS A 89 25.38 -17.17 10.02
CA HIS A 89 26.38 -18.17 10.42
C HIS A 89 25.66 -19.33 11.13
N PRO A 90 25.87 -20.61 10.73
CA PRO A 90 25.11 -21.73 11.28
C PRO A 90 25.25 -21.85 12.81
N ASP A 91 26.44 -21.61 13.34
CA ASP A 91 26.72 -21.71 14.79
C ASP A 91 26.11 -20.57 15.62
N HIS A 92 25.62 -19.50 14.97
CA HIS A 92 25.08 -18.31 15.63
C HIS A 92 23.62 -18.02 15.31
N LEU A 93 22.97 -18.90 14.54
CA LEU A 93 21.61 -18.69 14.07
C LEU A 93 20.62 -18.54 15.24
N THR A 94 20.76 -19.35 16.30
CA THR A 94 19.90 -19.26 17.49
C THR A 94 20.03 -17.89 18.19
N GLN A 95 21.25 -17.38 18.38
CA GLN A 95 21.47 -16.08 19.00
C GLN A 95 20.99 -14.93 18.10
N LEU A 96 21.24 -15.04 16.78
CA LEU A 96 20.73 -14.08 15.81
C LEU A 96 19.21 -13.98 15.86
N LEU A 97 18.50 -15.12 15.85
CA LEU A 97 17.04 -15.15 15.97
C LEU A 97 16.56 -14.51 17.28
N GLY A 98 17.20 -14.84 18.41
CA GLY A 98 16.88 -14.21 19.70
C GLY A 98 17.13 -12.71 19.74
N CYS A 99 18.10 -12.19 18.96
CA CYS A 99 18.37 -10.75 18.86
C CYS A 99 17.40 -10.00 17.96
N ILE A 100 16.90 -10.61 16.88
CA ILE A 100 16.06 -9.91 15.90
C ILE A 100 14.57 -10.08 16.15
N LEU A 101 14.14 -11.21 16.73
CA LEU A 101 12.73 -11.46 17.00
C LEU A 101 12.30 -10.78 18.31
N PRO A 102 11.03 -10.34 18.40
CA PRO A 102 10.56 -9.55 19.54
C PRO A 102 10.50 -10.37 20.83
N VAL A 103 11.15 -9.85 21.88
CA VAL A 103 11.22 -10.43 23.22
C VAL A 103 10.77 -9.40 24.23
N ARG A 104 9.89 -9.78 25.17
CA ARG A 104 9.57 -8.94 26.32
C ARG A 104 10.64 -9.08 27.40
N THR A 105 11.08 -7.92 27.86
CA THR A 105 12.11 -7.68 28.87
C THR A 105 11.56 -6.75 29.95
N ASP A 106 12.30 -6.59 31.06
CA ASP A 106 11.89 -5.70 32.16
C ASP A 106 11.79 -4.23 31.74
N SER A 107 12.56 -3.81 30.74
CA SER A 107 12.60 -2.43 30.22
C SER A 107 11.75 -2.21 28.96
N GLY A 108 10.97 -3.20 28.54
CA GLY A 108 10.12 -3.13 27.35
C GLY A 108 10.40 -4.25 26.35
N ILE A 109 10.31 -3.96 25.07
CA ILE A 109 10.45 -4.96 24.01
C ILE A 109 11.82 -4.81 23.34
N ALA A 110 12.58 -5.90 23.36
CA ALA A 110 13.84 -6.05 22.64
C ALA A 110 13.60 -6.74 21.28
N GLY A 111 14.57 -6.65 20.37
CA GLY A 111 14.42 -7.15 19.00
C GLY A 111 13.64 -6.18 18.12
N VAL A 112 13.18 -6.66 16.96
CA VAL A 112 12.33 -5.89 16.03
C VAL A 112 10.86 -6.07 16.44
N PRO A 113 10.18 -5.04 16.98
CA PRO A 113 8.83 -5.18 17.48
C PRO A 113 7.83 -5.56 16.38
N GLY A 114 6.95 -6.52 16.66
CA GLY A 114 5.95 -7.03 15.72
C GLY A 114 6.49 -8.03 14.70
N LEU A 115 7.81 -8.27 14.63
CA LEU A 115 8.38 -9.20 13.65
C LEU A 115 7.98 -10.64 13.97
N ARG A 116 7.54 -11.38 12.97
CA ARG A 116 7.11 -12.77 13.08
C ARG A 116 7.89 -13.64 12.11
N ALA A 117 8.33 -14.80 12.59
CA ALA A 117 9.02 -15.78 11.77
C ALA A 117 8.09 -16.94 11.46
N ARG A 118 7.88 -17.22 10.17
CA ARG A 118 7.17 -18.43 9.73
C ARG A 118 8.02 -19.21 8.74
N ARG A 119 7.76 -20.51 8.66
CA ARG A 119 8.36 -21.35 7.62
C ARG A 119 7.93 -20.83 6.25
N HIS A 120 8.87 -20.74 5.31
CA HIS A 120 8.53 -20.47 3.92
C HIS A 120 7.78 -21.68 3.33
N PRO A 121 6.65 -21.53 2.64
CA PRO A 121 5.76 -22.67 2.37
C PRO A 121 6.43 -23.70 1.44
N SER A 122 7.06 -23.22 0.37
CA SER A 122 7.82 -24.03 -0.59
C SER A 122 9.27 -24.38 -0.20
N ARG A 123 9.82 -23.91 0.92
CA ARG A 123 11.24 -24.17 1.30
C ARG A 123 11.39 -24.65 2.74
N THR A 124 12.07 -25.78 2.92
CA THR A 124 12.26 -26.43 4.23
C THR A 124 13.36 -25.79 5.08
N ASP A 125 14.25 -25.00 4.47
CA ASP A 125 15.44 -24.40 5.09
C ASP A 125 15.38 -22.86 5.06
N THR A 126 14.16 -22.32 5.00
CA THR A 126 13.94 -20.88 4.87
C THR A 126 12.79 -20.44 5.79
N LEU A 127 12.98 -19.30 6.46
CA LEU A 127 11.97 -18.58 7.21
C LEU A 127 11.62 -17.27 6.49
N LEU A 128 10.34 -16.92 6.49
CA LEU A 128 9.83 -15.61 6.10
C LEU A 128 9.62 -14.78 7.37
N LEU A 129 10.33 -13.66 7.46
CA LEU A 129 10.23 -12.71 8.55
C LEU A 129 9.41 -11.50 8.07
N ALA A 130 8.25 -11.29 8.65
CA ALA A 130 7.36 -10.18 8.30
C ALA A 130 6.63 -9.69 9.56
N ARG A 131 6.22 -8.42 9.56
CA ARG A 131 5.32 -7.89 10.60
C ARG A 131 3.88 -8.06 10.09
N PRO A 132 2.93 -8.56 10.90
CA PRO A 132 1.51 -8.53 10.53
C PRO A 132 1.10 -7.10 10.24
N GLY A 133 0.28 -6.87 9.22
CA GLY A 133 -0.05 -5.49 8.85
C GLY A 133 1.11 -4.72 8.20
N HIS A 134 2.13 -5.36 7.60
CA HIS A 134 3.19 -4.67 6.84
C HIS A 134 3.74 -5.43 5.62
N ARG A 135 3.85 -4.76 4.47
CA ARG A 135 4.32 -5.34 3.20
C ARG A 135 5.79 -5.74 3.17
N ALA A 136 6.59 -5.05 3.97
CA ALA A 136 8.03 -5.27 4.05
C ALA A 136 8.33 -6.63 4.70
N HIS A 137 9.27 -7.37 4.12
CA HIS A 137 9.64 -8.68 4.64
C HIS A 137 11.12 -9.01 4.36
N LEU A 138 11.62 -10.00 5.10
CA LEU A 138 12.97 -10.53 4.97
C LEU A 138 12.91 -12.05 4.85
N ILE A 139 13.83 -12.62 4.08
CA ILE A 139 13.96 -14.06 3.95
C ILE A 139 15.19 -14.48 4.74
N LEU A 140 15.08 -15.42 5.66
CA LEU A 140 16.21 -15.94 6.44
C LEU A 140 16.48 -17.39 6.09
N ARG A 141 17.72 -17.74 5.75
CA ARG A 141 18.13 -19.15 5.53
C ARG A 141 18.30 -19.86 6.87
N ALA A 142 17.21 -20.46 7.34
CA ALA A 142 17.10 -21.14 8.62
C ALA A 142 16.05 -22.25 8.56
N ARG A 143 16.32 -23.37 9.24
CA ARG A 143 15.32 -24.45 9.38
C ARG A 143 14.31 -24.08 10.47
N PRO A 144 13.03 -24.48 10.35
CA PRO A 144 12.00 -24.24 11.36
C PRO A 144 12.37 -24.72 12.77
N ALA A 145 13.07 -25.85 12.89
CA ALA A 145 13.55 -26.35 14.17
C ALA A 145 14.45 -25.35 14.93
N THR A 146 15.12 -24.43 14.22
CA THR A 146 15.96 -23.41 14.84
C THR A 146 15.14 -22.32 15.52
N LEU A 147 13.90 -22.09 15.07
CA LEU A 147 12.99 -21.15 15.72
C LEU A 147 12.62 -21.64 17.12
N GLN A 148 12.32 -22.93 17.26
CA GLN A 148 12.08 -23.57 18.57
C GLN A 148 13.32 -23.47 19.47
N GLN A 149 14.51 -23.73 18.92
CA GLN A 149 15.76 -23.62 19.69
C GLN A 149 16.01 -22.18 20.19
N ALA A 150 15.64 -21.17 19.40
CA ALA A 150 15.73 -19.77 19.81
C ALA A 150 14.71 -19.44 20.90
N GLU A 151 13.50 -19.99 20.81
CA GLU A 151 12.47 -19.87 21.83
C GLU A 151 12.91 -20.48 23.17
N ASP A 152 13.40 -21.73 23.15
CA ASP A 152 13.93 -22.41 24.32
C ASP A 152 15.08 -21.62 24.95
N HIS A 153 15.94 -20.99 24.14
CA HIS A 153 17.05 -20.17 24.61
C HIS A 153 16.58 -18.88 25.30
N ILE A 154 15.57 -18.19 24.75
CA ILE A 154 14.98 -16.97 25.34
C ILE A 154 14.23 -17.29 26.63
N LEU A 155 13.46 -18.37 26.65
CA LEU A 155 12.77 -18.85 27.86
C LEU A 155 13.76 -19.24 28.95
N ALA A 156 14.86 -19.90 28.61
CA ALA A 156 15.92 -20.24 29.56
C ALA A 156 16.64 -19.00 30.14
N ALA A 157 16.62 -17.87 29.42
CA ALA A 157 17.11 -16.59 29.91
C ALA A 157 16.09 -15.83 30.79
N GLY A 158 14.91 -16.42 31.04
CA GLY A 158 13.83 -15.79 31.83
C GLY A 158 13.06 -14.71 31.09
N LEU A 159 13.17 -14.67 29.76
CA LEU A 159 12.52 -13.68 28.91
C LEU A 159 11.32 -14.30 28.17
N GLU A 160 10.36 -13.47 27.78
CA GLU A 160 9.13 -13.92 27.11
C GLU A 160 9.25 -13.70 25.59
N PRO A 161 9.27 -14.76 24.75
CA PRO A 161 9.26 -14.63 23.30
C PRO A 161 7.86 -14.18 22.82
N LEU A 162 7.79 -13.13 22.01
CA LEU A 162 6.51 -12.59 21.49
C LEU A 162 6.20 -13.04 20.06
N TRP A 163 7.19 -13.58 19.35
CA TRP A 163 7.06 -13.93 17.93
C TRP A 163 6.25 -15.21 17.65
N SER A 164 5.95 -15.99 18.69
CA SER A 164 5.12 -17.19 18.58
C SER A 164 3.63 -16.85 18.43
N ALA A 165 3.21 -15.67 18.88
CA ALA A 165 1.86 -15.18 18.69
C ALA A 165 1.61 -14.75 17.25
N ARG A 166 0.41 -15.03 16.72
CA ARG A 166 0.03 -14.61 15.36
C ARG A 166 -0.13 -13.10 15.23
N THR A 167 -0.68 -12.46 16.25
CA THR A 167 -0.98 -11.03 16.28
C THR A 167 0.03 -10.24 17.11
N PRO A 168 0.19 -8.93 16.86
CA PRO A 168 0.96 -8.04 17.70
C PRO A 168 0.52 -8.11 19.17
N GLN A 169 1.48 -8.23 20.07
CA GLN A 169 1.30 -8.27 21.52
C GLN A 169 1.32 -6.85 22.11
N PRO A 170 0.71 -6.64 23.29
CA PRO A 170 0.71 -5.34 23.94
C PRO A 170 2.11 -4.72 24.05
N GLY A 171 2.22 -3.46 23.62
CA GLY A 171 3.45 -2.67 23.61
C GLY A 171 4.28 -2.75 22.32
N GLU A 172 4.06 -3.74 21.44
CA GLU A 172 4.87 -3.89 20.21
C GLU A 172 4.72 -2.70 19.26
N ARG A 173 3.51 -2.16 19.10
CA ARG A 173 3.27 -0.97 18.27
C ARG A 173 4.05 0.25 18.79
N GLN A 174 3.89 0.58 20.08
CA GLN A 174 4.62 1.69 20.68
C GLN A 174 6.15 1.49 20.64
N ALA A 175 6.63 0.25 20.77
CA ALA A 175 8.05 -0.06 20.62
C ALA A 175 8.52 0.13 19.17
N TRP A 176 7.72 -0.28 18.19
CA TRP A 176 7.97 -0.04 16.77
C TRP A 176 8.00 1.45 16.46
N ASP A 177 6.98 2.20 16.85
CA ASP A 177 6.87 3.64 16.55
C ASP A 177 8.05 4.42 17.14
N ARG A 178 8.50 4.06 18.35
CA ARG A 178 9.71 4.65 18.94
C ARG A 178 10.98 4.29 18.17
N LEU A 179 11.10 3.06 17.69
CA LEU A 179 12.29 2.58 16.97
C LEU A 179 12.35 3.15 15.55
N ALA A 180 11.22 3.15 14.84
CA ALA A 180 11.05 3.71 13.51
C ALA A 180 11.12 5.24 13.52
N GLY A 181 10.43 5.91 14.46
CA GLY A 181 10.48 7.37 14.62
C GLY A 181 11.86 7.89 15.02
N ALA A 182 12.74 7.05 15.54
CA ALA A 182 14.13 7.39 15.81
C ALA A 182 15.06 7.26 14.59
N LEU A 183 14.53 6.94 13.39
CA LEU A 183 15.28 6.81 12.14
C LEU A 183 14.77 7.83 11.11
N PRO A 184 15.45 8.98 10.93
CA PRO A 184 15.16 9.89 9.83
C PRO A 184 15.28 9.19 8.46
N PRO A 185 14.53 9.62 7.42
CA PRO A 185 14.55 8.97 6.10
C PRO A 185 15.95 8.82 5.48
N GLU A 186 16.81 9.83 5.62
CA GLU A 186 18.19 9.80 5.11
C GLU A 186 19.04 8.73 5.80
N GLU A 187 18.90 8.58 7.12
CA GLU A 187 19.58 7.53 7.88
C GLU A 187 19.02 6.15 7.54
N THR A 188 17.71 6.04 7.37
CA THR A 188 17.03 4.79 6.98
C THR A 188 17.62 4.21 5.70
N ALA A 189 17.82 5.04 4.67
CA ALA A 189 18.46 4.60 3.42
C ALA A 189 19.91 4.12 3.63
N LEU A 190 20.69 4.79 4.50
CA LEU A 190 22.07 4.40 4.81
C LEU A 190 22.15 3.08 5.57
N TRP A 191 21.28 2.88 6.56
CA TRP A 191 21.20 1.61 7.32
C TRP A 191 20.72 0.44 6.44
N SER A 192 19.69 0.63 5.59
CA SER A 192 19.27 -0.40 4.63
C SER A 192 20.41 -0.76 3.67
N ARG A 193 21.08 0.24 3.08
CA ARG A 193 22.25 0.04 2.21
C ARG A 193 23.39 -0.70 2.91
N ALA A 194 23.66 -0.37 4.17
CA ALA A 194 24.65 -1.05 4.99
C ALA A 194 24.35 -2.54 5.16
N LEU A 195 23.10 -2.89 5.44
CA LEU A 195 22.69 -4.29 5.52
C LEU A 195 22.87 -5.01 4.18
N ARG A 196 22.44 -4.39 3.07
CA ARG A 196 22.57 -4.94 1.71
C ARG A 196 24.04 -5.12 1.27
N ARG A 197 24.98 -4.43 1.93
CA ARG A 197 26.43 -4.49 1.68
C ARG A 197 27.21 -5.12 2.85
N ALA A 198 26.59 -6.08 3.54
CA ALA A 198 27.17 -6.76 4.71
C ALA A 198 28.60 -7.30 4.49
N GLY A 199 28.93 -7.74 3.27
CA GLY A 199 30.24 -8.27 2.90
C GLY A 199 31.39 -7.30 3.17
N LEU A 200 31.16 -5.99 3.00
CA LEU A 200 32.15 -4.94 3.26
C LEU A 200 32.60 -4.89 4.73
N HIS A 201 31.77 -5.38 5.64
CA HIS A 201 31.94 -5.22 7.09
C HIS A 201 32.29 -6.52 7.82
N THR A 202 32.35 -7.65 7.10
CA THR A 202 32.66 -8.97 7.68
C THR A 202 34.06 -9.08 8.29
N HIS A 203 35.02 -8.29 7.78
CA HIS A 203 36.41 -8.29 8.26
C HIS A 203 36.71 -7.18 9.28
N GLN A 204 36.07 -6.02 9.13
CA GLN A 204 36.24 -4.88 10.01
C GLN A 204 34.88 -4.22 10.21
N MET A 205 34.30 -4.44 11.39
CA MET A 205 33.01 -3.84 11.74
C MET A 205 33.19 -2.38 12.16
N PRO A 206 32.44 -1.45 11.56
CA PRO A 206 32.34 -0.08 12.07
C PRO A 206 31.69 -0.02 13.46
N ASP A 207 31.98 1.02 14.24
CA ASP A 207 31.40 1.21 15.59
C ASP A 207 29.95 1.77 15.54
N TRP A 208 29.08 1.07 14.82
CA TRP A 208 27.66 1.41 14.67
C TRP A 208 26.83 1.19 15.94
N SER A 209 27.46 0.64 16.99
CA SER A 209 26.91 0.62 18.33
C SER A 209 26.69 2.04 18.87
N ARG A 210 27.48 3.01 18.38
CA ARG A 210 27.45 4.42 18.82
C ARG A 210 27.15 5.40 17.70
N THR A 211 27.62 5.13 16.48
CA THR A 211 27.43 6.04 15.34
C THR A 211 26.45 5.48 14.33
N VAL A 212 26.04 6.32 13.38
CA VAL A 212 25.29 5.91 12.19
C VAL A 212 26.26 5.51 11.06
N PRO A 213 25.85 4.70 10.07
CA PRO A 213 26.63 4.43 8.87
C PRO A 213 26.94 5.69 8.09
N GLU A 214 28.20 5.84 7.66
CA GLU A 214 28.61 6.96 6.81
C GLU A 214 28.62 6.54 5.33
N PRO A 215 28.26 7.43 4.37
CA PRO A 215 28.23 7.08 2.95
C PRO A 215 29.52 6.43 2.44
N GLY A 216 30.69 6.97 2.83
CA GLY A 216 32.00 6.46 2.40
C GLY A 216 32.32 5.04 2.91
N GLN A 217 31.68 4.59 3.99
CA GLN A 217 31.82 3.21 4.47
C GLN A 217 31.11 2.20 3.55
N LEU A 218 30.18 2.67 2.71
CA LEU A 218 29.29 1.84 1.91
C LEU A 218 29.72 1.74 0.44
N ASP A 219 30.62 2.60 -0.04
CA ASP A 219 31.06 2.65 -1.44
C ASP A 219 31.76 1.37 -1.92
N GLY A 220 32.54 0.77 -1.03
CA GLY A 220 33.37 -0.41 -1.29
C GLY A 220 34.38 -0.22 -2.44
N PRO A 221 34.94 -1.31 -3.00
CA PRO A 221 36.12 -1.23 -3.87
C PRO A 221 35.86 -0.66 -5.28
N LYS A 222 34.64 -0.73 -5.82
CA LYS A 222 34.28 -0.29 -7.18
C LYS A 222 32.85 0.30 -7.22
N PRO A 223 32.59 1.47 -6.62
CA PRO A 223 31.25 2.05 -6.50
C PRO A 223 30.53 2.23 -7.84
N GLN A 224 31.24 2.69 -8.88
CA GLN A 224 30.70 2.80 -10.25
C GLN A 224 30.22 1.48 -10.89
N ARG A 225 30.58 0.31 -10.34
CA ARG A 225 30.13 -1.01 -10.86
C ARG A 225 28.94 -1.58 -10.09
N ILE A 226 28.59 -1.01 -8.95
CA ILE A 226 27.42 -1.41 -8.15
C ILE A 226 26.25 -0.42 -8.25
N ALA A 227 26.50 0.80 -8.74
CA ALA A 227 25.47 1.83 -8.89
C ALA A 227 24.24 1.27 -9.61
N ALA A 228 23.06 1.57 -9.05
CA ALA A 228 21.79 1.23 -9.66
C ALA A 228 21.79 1.78 -11.10
N ARG A 229 21.65 0.88 -12.06
CA ARG A 229 21.39 1.27 -13.45
C ARG A 229 19.88 1.36 -13.63
N PRO A 230 19.41 2.19 -14.57
CA PRO A 230 18.02 2.12 -15.00
C PRO A 230 17.75 0.66 -15.41
N VAL A 231 16.84 0.05 -14.65
CA VAL A 231 16.16 -1.27 -14.63
C VAL A 231 16.43 -2.21 -15.84
N GLY A 232 16.18 -3.51 -15.76
CA GLY A 232 16.02 -4.34 -16.97
C GLY A 232 16.34 -5.81 -16.77
N PRO A 233 15.67 -6.72 -17.49
CA PRO A 233 15.74 -8.14 -17.17
C PRO A 233 17.09 -8.78 -17.55
N ALA A 234 17.31 -10.01 -17.07
CA ALA A 234 18.56 -10.73 -17.28
C ALA A 234 18.92 -10.89 -18.77
N GLY A 235 20.16 -10.56 -19.11
CA GLY A 235 20.74 -10.88 -20.42
C GLY A 235 20.32 -9.97 -21.58
N GLY A 236 19.50 -8.96 -21.33
CA GLY A 236 18.98 -8.05 -22.35
C GLY A 236 17.53 -7.65 -22.06
N PRO A 237 16.92 -6.78 -22.88
CA PRO A 237 15.50 -6.42 -22.73
C PRO A 237 14.60 -7.66 -22.84
N ALA A 238 13.51 -7.72 -22.06
CA ALA A 238 12.55 -8.82 -22.08
C ALA A 238 11.93 -8.89 -23.48
N ARG A 239 11.84 -10.10 -24.05
CA ARG A 239 11.31 -10.28 -25.40
C ARG A 239 10.01 -11.04 -25.42
N GLY A 240 9.01 -10.44 -26.04
CA GLY A 240 7.70 -11.05 -26.25
C GLY A 240 6.55 -10.07 -26.10
N ILE A 241 5.35 -10.61 -26.31
CA ILE A 241 4.07 -9.93 -26.15
C ILE A 241 3.53 -10.21 -24.76
N VAL A 242 3.13 -9.16 -24.05
CA VAL A 242 2.56 -9.22 -22.71
C VAL A 242 1.16 -8.63 -22.77
N ALA A 243 0.15 -9.44 -22.52
CA ALA A 243 -1.23 -8.95 -22.38
C ALA A 243 -1.50 -8.53 -20.94
N VAL A 244 -2.11 -7.35 -20.77
CA VAL A 244 -2.66 -6.89 -19.50
C VAL A 244 -4.18 -6.92 -19.63
N THR A 245 -4.84 -7.75 -18.81
CA THR A 245 -6.29 -7.99 -18.91
C THR A 245 -6.92 -8.02 -17.53
N SER A 246 -8.23 -7.83 -17.42
CA SER A 246 -8.97 -8.07 -16.18
C SER A 246 -9.41 -9.53 -16.05
N SER A 247 -9.57 -10.01 -14.82
CA SER A 247 -9.92 -11.40 -14.50
C SER A 247 -11.34 -11.78 -14.93
N ARG A 248 -12.21 -10.80 -15.17
CA ARG A 248 -13.62 -10.99 -15.59
C ARG A 248 -14.02 -10.12 -16.79
N GLY A 249 -13.06 -9.46 -17.45
CA GLY A 249 -13.33 -8.45 -18.49
C GLY A 249 -14.08 -7.20 -18.02
N GLN A 250 -14.11 -6.97 -16.72
CA GLN A 250 -14.68 -5.78 -16.12
C GLN A 250 -13.77 -4.58 -16.42
N GLY A 251 -14.39 -3.43 -16.73
CA GLY A 251 -13.71 -2.13 -16.70
C GLY A 251 -13.47 -1.68 -15.27
N GLY A 252 -12.66 -0.64 -15.09
CA GLY A 252 -12.44 -0.01 -13.78
C GLY A 252 -11.31 -0.59 -12.92
N LEU A 253 -10.72 -1.74 -13.27
CA LEU A 253 -9.64 -2.38 -12.50
C LEU A 253 -8.23 -1.79 -12.74
N GLY A 254 -8.11 -0.66 -13.43
CA GLY A 254 -6.82 -0.03 -13.70
C GLY A 254 -5.90 -0.79 -14.69
N CYS A 255 -6.44 -1.62 -15.58
CA CYS A 255 -5.66 -2.37 -16.59
C CYS A 255 -4.77 -1.46 -17.44
N THR A 256 -5.32 -0.36 -17.94
CA THR A 256 -4.58 0.61 -18.74
C THR A 256 -3.48 1.29 -17.95
N THR A 257 -3.77 1.74 -16.72
CA THR A 257 -2.79 2.33 -15.80
C THR A 257 -1.63 1.37 -15.56
N THR A 258 -1.95 0.10 -15.31
CA THR A 258 -0.99 -0.97 -15.07
C THR A 258 -0.15 -1.26 -16.32
N ALA A 259 -0.77 -1.31 -17.49
CA ALA A 259 -0.10 -1.54 -18.77
C ALA A 259 0.86 -0.40 -19.13
N LEU A 260 0.45 0.85 -18.99
CA LEU A 260 1.31 2.02 -19.21
C LEU A 260 2.46 2.08 -18.20
N THR A 261 2.18 1.78 -16.93
CA THR A 261 3.18 1.75 -15.85
C THR A 261 4.24 0.67 -16.09
N LEU A 262 3.81 -0.52 -16.51
CA LEU A 262 4.69 -1.61 -16.95
C LEU A 262 5.53 -1.19 -18.16
N ALA A 263 4.90 -0.64 -19.19
CA ALA A 263 5.57 -0.22 -20.41
C ALA A 263 6.63 0.87 -20.14
N GLY A 264 6.30 1.84 -19.27
CA GLY A 264 7.23 2.86 -18.81
C GLY A 264 8.40 2.26 -18.01
N ALA A 265 8.16 1.31 -17.11
CA ALA A 265 9.23 0.64 -16.36
C ALA A 265 10.19 -0.13 -17.28
N LEU A 266 9.66 -0.84 -18.27
CA LEU A 266 10.45 -1.55 -19.28
C LEU A 266 11.21 -0.58 -20.21
N ALA A 267 10.63 0.56 -20.56
CA ALA A 267 11.32 1.58 -21.35
C ALA A 267 12.45 2.25 -20.56
N ARG A 268 12.19 2.66 -19.30
CA ARG A 268 13.22 3.17 -18.38
C ARG A 268 14.33 2.15 -18.16
N ALA A 269 14.01 0.86 -18.31
CA ALA A 269 14.98 -0.22 -18.29
C ALA A 269 15.87 -0.34 -19.55
N GLY A 270 15.70 0.55 -20.51
CA GLY A 270 16.46 0.53 -21.77
C GLY A 270 15.88 -0.40 -22.83
N ALA A 271 14.68 -0.97 -22.65
CA ALA A 271 14.01 -1.74 -23.69
C ALA A 271 13.36 -0.82 -24.72
N THR A 272 13.25 -1.29 -25.96
CA THR A 272 12.34 -0.71 -26.95
C THR A 272 10.96 -1.34 -26.75
N VAL A 273 9.98 -0.52 -26.36
CA VAL A 273 8.66 -0.97 -25.94
C VAL A 273 7.59 -0.42 -26.87
N ALA A 274 6.73 -1.32 -27.35
CA ALA A 274 5.49 -0.98 -28.01
C ALA A 274 4.32 -1.11 -27.02
N PHE A 275 3.52 -0.07 -26.88
CA PHE A 275 2.24 -0.09 -26.17
C PHE A 275 1.09 -0.13 -27.18
N LEU A 276 0.20 -1.11 -27.05
CA LEU A 276 -0.95 -1.29 -27.92
C LEU A 276 -2.23 -1.29 -27.09
N GLY A 277 -3.21 -0.46 -27.43
CA GLY A 277 -4.50 -0.40 -26.74
C GLY A 277 -5.63 -0.04 -27.69
N ALA A 278 -6.88 -0.28 -27.27
CA ALA A 278 -8.09 0.12 -28.01
C ALA A 278 -8.65 1.47 -27.53
N ASP A 279 -9.47 2.12 -28.37
CA ASP A 279 -10.24 3.35 -28.12
C ASP A 279 -9.87 4.14 -26.84
N ASP A 280 -9.12 5.22 -27.03
CA ASP A 280 -8.63 6.16 -26.01
C ASP A 280 -8.40 5.59 -24.59
N PRO A 281 -7.45 4.64 -24.43
CA PRO A 281 -7.23 4.02 -23.13
C PRO A 281 -6.78 5.09 -22.12
N ASN A 282 -7.58 5.33 -21.06
CA ASN A 282 -7.34 6.34 -20.02
C ASN A 282 -7.09 7.78 -20.52
N GLY A 283 -7.69 8.19 -21.63
CA GLY A 283 -7.47 9.55 -22.13
C GLY A 283 -6.09 9.75 -22.73
N LEU A 284 -5.44 8.72 -23.27
CA LEU A 284 -4.23 8.84 -24.11
C LEU A 284 -4.36 9.90 -25.21
N HIS A 285 -5.53 10.09 -25.82
CA HIS A 285 -5.83 11.18 -26.75
C HIS A 285 -5.76 12.55 -26.08
N ARG A 286 -6.28 12.66 -24.85
CA ARG A 286 -6.23 13.87 -24.02
C ARG A 286 -4.78 14.17 -23.60
N THR A 287 -4.06 13.16 -23.11
CA THR A 287 -2.69 13.26 -22.58
C THR A 287 -1.64 13.50 -23.67
N LEU A 288 -1.87 13.03 -24.90
CA LEU A 288 -1.00 13.32 -26.05
C LEU A 288 -1.33 14.65 -26.74
N GLY A 289 -2.31 15.42 -26.21
CA GLY A 289 -2.63 16.78 -26.64
C GLY A 289 -2.99 16.92 -28.12
N SER A 290 -3.41 15.84 -28.79
CA SER A 290 -3.58 15.83 -30.24
C SER A 290 -4.93 15.26 -30.67
N ALA A 291 -5.76 16.13 -31.27
CA ALA A 291 -7.00 15.78 -31.95
C ALA A 291 -6.81 14.87 -33.19
N THR A 292 -5.64 14.26 -33.40
CA THR A 292 -5.27 13.55 -34.64
C THR A 292 -4.47 12.25 -34.43
N LEU A 293 -4.68 11.50 -33.35
CA LEU A 293 -4.20 10.11 -33.29
C LEU A 293 -5.01 9.25 -34.28
N GLN A 294 -4.35 8.68 -35.27
CA GLN A 294 -4.99 7.79 -36.25
C GLN A 294 -4.75 6.33 -35.83
N PRO A 295 -5.78 5.48 -35.81
CA PRO A 295 -5.60 4.04 -35.59
C PRO A 295 -4.55 3.44 -36.53
N GLY A 296 -3.72 2.54 -35.99
CA GLY A 296 -2.65 1.88 -36.76
C GLY A 296 -1.38 2.70 -36.99
N GLN A 297 -1.23 3.88 -36.37
CA GLN A 297 0.00 4.69 -36.43
C GLN A 297 0.79 4.64 -35.12
N TRP A 298 2.11 4.69 -35.23
CA TRP A 298 3.03 4.76 -34.09
C TRP A 298 3.23 6.20 -33.62
N HIS A 299 3.16 6.40 -32.31
CA HIS A 299 3.39 7.66 -31.63
C HIS A 299 4.45 7.48 -30.55
N ASP A 300 5.39 8.42 -30.41
CA ASP A 300 6.37 8.36 -29.33
C ASP A 300 5.71 8.89 -28.05
N LEU A 301 5.55 8.02 -27.03
CA LEU A 301 4.84 8.38 -25.79
C LEU A 301 5.75 9.08 -24.79
N LEU A 302 7.06 8.78 -24.81
CA LEU A 302 8.06 9.34 -23.90
C LEU A 302 9.32 9.74 -24.69
N PRO A 303 9.29 10.84 -25.47
CA PRO A 303 10.41 11.25 -26.30
C PRO A 303 11.66 11.65 -25.49
N ASP A 304 11.50 12.09 -24.24
CA ASP A 304 12.58 12.58 -23.36
C ASP A 304 13.08 11.52 -22.35
N LEU A 305 12.85 10.24 -22.61
CA LEU A 305 13.26 9.16 -21.71
C LEU A 305 14.79 9.12 -21.56
N PRO A 306 15.35 9.20 -20.33
CA PRO A 306 16.79 9.14 -20.14
C PRO A 306 17.33 7.73 -20.42
N GLY A 307 18.27 7.63 -21.36
CA GLY A 307 18.96 6.37 -21.68
C GLY A 307 18.62 5.84 -23.09
N PRO A 308 18.95 4.57 -23.38
CA PRO A 308 18.77 3.99 -24.71
C PRO A 308 17.36 3.41 -24.98
N GLY A 309 16.47 3.42 -23.99
CA GLY A 309 15.12 2.86 -24.13
C GLY A 309 14.19 3.77 -24.92
N ALA A 310 13.07 3.21 -25.38
CA ALA A 310 12.05 3.95 -26.10
C ALA A 310 10.66 3.38 -25.79
N LEU A 311 9.65 4.24 -25.71
CA LEU A 311 8.25 3.84 -25.56
C LEU A 311 7.41 4.45 -26.69
N ARG A 312 6.81 3.58 -27.51
CA ARG A 312 5.94 3.99 -28.62
C ARG A 312 4.56 3.37 -28.46
N GLY A 313 3.51 4.15 -28.69
CA GLY A 313 2.12 3.73 -28.59
C GLY A 313 1.48 3.61 -29.96
N MET A 314 0.53 2.68 -30.11
CA MET A 314 -0.36 2.62 -31.26
C MET A 314 -1.77 2.23 -30.80
N ILE A 315 -2.76 2.91 -31.36
CA ILE A 315 -4.17 2.62 -31.12
C ILE A 315 -4.63 1.57 -32.12
N LEU A 316 -5.19 0.48 -31.62
CA LEU A 316 -5.79 -0.59 -32.41
C LEU A 316 -7.30 -0.41 -32.42
N SER A 317 -7.92 -0.39 -33.60
CA SER A 317 -9.37 -0.52 -33.68
C SER A 317 -9.77 -1.96 -33.33
N PRO A 318 -10.68 -2.20 -32.37
CA PRO A 318 -11.12 -3.54 -31.98
C PRO A 318 -11.72 -4.36 -33.13
N SER A 319 -12.22 -3.68 -34.17
CA SER A 319 -12.85 -4.27 -35.35
C SER A 319 -11.93 -4.33 -36.57
N ALA A 320 -10.68 -3.87 -36.45
CA ALA A 320 -9.72 -3.85 -37.54
C ALA A 320 -9.22 -5.28 -37.86
N PRO A 321 -9.46 -5.80 -39.08
CA PRO A 321 -9.05 -7.15 -39.47
C PRO A 321 -7.53 -7.33 -39.51
N ASP A 322 -6.78 -6.24 -39.57
CA ASP A 322 -5.31 -6.19 -39.58
C ASP A 322 -4.68 -6.08 -38.17
N ALA A 323 -5.46 -5.98 -37.09
CA ALA A 323 -4.93 -5.88 -35.74
C ALA A 323 -3.96 -7.03 -35.35
N PRO A 324 -4.21 -8.32 -35.71
CA PRO A 324 -3.23 -9.38 -35.49
C PRO A 324 -1.91 -9.18 -36.27
N ALA A 325 -1.98 -8.62 -37.48
CA ALA A 325 -0.78 -8.34 -38.28
C ALA A 325 0.02 -7.19 -37.65
N LEU A 326 -0.64 -6.14 -37.20
CA LEU A 326 -0.02 -5.02 -36.50
C LEU A 326 0.66 -5.46 -35.19
N LEU A 327 0.03 -6.36 -34.42
CA LEU A 327 0.63 -6.96 -33.23
C LEU A 327 1.88 -7.76 -33.57
N ALA A 328 1.81 -8.61 -34.60
CA ALA A 328 2.97 -9.39 -35.05
C ALA A 328 4.11 -8.50 -35.57
N ASP A 329 3.80 -7.38 -36.21
CA ASP A 329 4.77 -6.42 -36.71
C ASP A 329 5.45 -5.66 -35.56
N ALA A 330 4.68 -5.30 -34.52
CA ALA A 330 5.21 -4.72 -33.29
C ALA A 330 6.20 -5.67 -32.61
N ALA A 331 5.84 -6.96 -32.48
CA ALA A 331 6.66 -7.98 -31.85
C ALA A 331 7.99 -8.27 -32.58
N ARG A 332 8.08 -7.93 -33.88
CA ARG A 332 9.34 -8.04 -34.65
C ARG A 332 10.22 -6.80 -34.57
N SER A 333 9.64 -5.64 -34.27
CA SER A 333 10.31 -4.33 -34.33
C SER A 333 10.69 -3.75 -32.97
N HIS A 334 10.11 -4.27 -31.90
CA HIS A 334 10.36 -3.86 -30.52
C HIS A 334 10.86 -5.05 -29.70
N ASP A 335 11.54 -4.78 -28.59
CA ASP A 335 11.92 -5.85 -27.66
C ASP A 335 10.68 -6.39 -26.94
N THR A 336 9.85 -5.52 -26.35
CA THR A 336 8.63 -5.92 -25.65
C THR A 336 7.41 -5.24 -26.26
N VAL A 337 6.30 -5.98 -26.39
CA VAL A 337 4.99 -5.41 -26.71
C VAL A 337 4.09 -5.56 -25.49
N VAL A 338 3.57 -4.44 -24.97
CA VAL A 338 2.54 -4.42 -23.93
C VAL A 338 1.20 -4.16 -24.59
N LEU A 339 0.33 -5.15 -24.53
CA LEU A 339 -1.03 -5.11 -25.07
C LEU A 339 -2.02 -4.86 -23.92
N ASP A 340 -2.67 -3.71 -23.92
CA ASP A 340 -3.83 -3.46 -23.05
C ASP A 340 -5.07 -4.14 -23.64
N ALA A 341 -5.50 -5.23 -23.02
CA ALA A 341 -6.67 -6.01 -23.39
C ALA A 341 -7.79 -5.94 -22.32
N GLY A 342 -7.68 -5.02 -21.36
CA GLY A 342 -8.53 -5.01 -20.16
C GLY A 342 -9.90 -4.35 -20.32
N ASN A 343 -10.10 -3.48 -21.32
CA ASN A 343 -11.34 -2.72 -21.47
C ASN A 343 -12.41 -3.52 -22.23
N VAL A 344 -13.53 -3.86 -21.57
CA VAL A 344 -14.76 -4.50 -22.14
C VAL A 344 -14.46 -5.56 -23.21
N PHE A 345 -13.45 -6.40 -22.98
CA PHE A 345 -12.99 -7.46 -23.88
C PHE A 345 -12.58 -7.03 -25.31
N GLN A 346 -12.40 -5.74 -25.59
CA GLN A 346 -12.23 -5.21 -26.95
C GLN A 346 -11.05 -5.85 -27.70
N LEU A 347 -9.94 -6.16 -27.01
CA LEU A 347 -8.75 -6.81 -27.59
C LEU A 347 -8.47 -8.21 -27.00
N ARG A 348 -9.46 -8.82 -26.33
CA ARG A 348 -9.29 -10.15 -25.71
C ARG A 348 -8.86 -11.22 -26.71
N HIS A 349 -9.36 -11.16 -27.94
CA HIS A 349 -8.99 -12.08 -29.01
C HIS A 349 -7.50 -12.00 -29.39
N LEU A 350 -6.83 -10.87 -29.11
CA LEU A 350 -5.39 -10.70 -29.28
C LEU A 350 -4.59 -11.17 -28.06
N ALA A 351 -5.18 -11.15 -26.86
CA ALA A 351 -4.52 -11.62 -25.64
C ALA A 351 -4.11 -13.11 -25.72
N GLY A 352 -4.85 -13.93 -26.48
CA GLY A 352 -4.46 -15.32 -26.77
C GLY A 352 -3.21 -15.49 -27.64
N GLN A 353 -2.67 -14.40 -28.19
CA GLN A 353 -1.39 -14.38 -28.93
C GLN A 353 -0.23 -13.91 -28.05
N ALA A 354 -0.49 -13.57 -26.78
CA ALA A 354 0.54 -13.10 -25.88
C ALA A 354 1.45 -14.25 -25.42
N ASP A 355 2.72 -13.92 -25.18
CA ASP A 355 3.70 -14.85 -24.64
C ASP A 355 3.64 -14.93 -23.11
N ALA A 356 3.06 -13.91 -22.47
CA ALA A 356 2.73 -13.85 -21.05
C ALA A 356 1.49 -12.97 -20.82
N ALA A 357 0.78 -13.20 -19.71
CA ALA A 357 -0.37 -12.41 -19.31
C ALA A 357 -0.22 -11.89 -17.87
N VAL A 358 -0.62 -10.64 -17.66
CA VAL A 358 -0.90 -10.06 -16.33
C VAL A 358 -2.40 -9.90 -16.23
N VAL A 359 -3.02 -10.65 -15.32
CA VAL A 359 -4.46 -10.66 -15.11
C VAL A 359 -4.77 -9.91 -13.82
N LEU A 360 -5.46 -8.78 -13.93
CA LEU A 360 -5.83 -7.93 -12.81
C LEU A 360 -7.13 -8.43 -12.19
N THR A 361 -7.17 -8.45 -10.87
CA THR A 361 -8.36 -8.78 -10.09
C THR A 361 -8.49 -7.81 -8.93
N ASP A 362 -9.71 -7.61 -8.45
CA ASP A 362 -9.96 -6.73 -7.32
C ASP A 362 -9.64 -7.42 -5.98
N LEU A 363 -9.44 -6.61 -4.95
CA LEU A 363 -9.47 -7.07 -3.59
C LEU A 363 -10.92 -7.33 -3.17
N ASP A 364 -11.30 -8.60 -3.03
CA ASP A 364 -12.56 -8.99 -2.38
C ASP A 364 -12.29 -9.28 -0.89
N PRO A 365 -12.62 -8.36 0.05
CA PRO A 365 -12.30 -8.55 1.46
C PRO A 365 -12.88 -9.86 2.02
N GLU A 366 -14.06 -10.28 1.56
CA GLU A 366 -14.69 -11.52 2.06
C GLU A 366 -13.88 -12.77 1.69
N VAL A 367 -13.13 -12.73 0.59
CA VAL A 367 -12.29 -13.81 0.09
C VAL A 367 -10.92 -13.81 0.78
N TRP A 368 -10.35 -12.62 0.98
CA TRP A 368 -8.99 -12.46 1.48
C TRP A 368 -8.90 -12.56 2.99
N GLY A 369 -9.90 -12.06 3.71
CA GLY A 369 -9.94 -12.14 5.16
C GLY A 369 -10.80 -11.06 5.79
N ARG A 370 -11.15 -11.25 7.05
CA ARG A 370 -11.96 -10.26 7.77
C ARG A 370 -11.07 -9.27 8.49
N THR A 371 -11.33 -7.97 8.36
CA THR A 371 -10.72 -6.97 9.23
C THR A 371 -11.30 -7.14 10.64
N GLU A 372 -10.45 -7.51 11.57
CA GLU A 372 -10.75 -7.53 13.00
C GLU A 372 -10.22 -6.23 13.61
N ILE A 373 -11.12 -5.41 14.16
CA ILE A 373 -10.75 -4.23 14.96
C ILE A 373 -10.51 -4.71 16.39
N LEU A 374 -9.25 -4.82 16.76
CA LEU A 374 -8.81 -5.05 18.13
C LEU A 374 -8.76 -3.72 18.88
N ASP A 375 -9.85 -3.39 19.57
CA ASP A 375 -9.90 -2.23 20.44
C ASP A 375 -9.30 -2.55 21.82
N ARG A 376 -8.05 -2.12 22.04
CA ARG A 376 -7.32 -2.32 23.30
C ARG A 376 -7.37 -1.11 24.22
N ARG A 377 -8.16 -0.08 23.89
CA ARG A 377 -8.32 1.10 24.74
C ARG A 377 -8.94 0.69 26.09
N PRO A 378 -8.71 1.45 27.17
CA PRO A 378 -9.40 1.20 28.44
C PRO A 378 -10.92 1.14 28.24
N ALA A 379 -11.61 0.26 28.98
CA ALA A 379 -13.05 0.02 28.81
C ALA A 379 -13.89 1.32 28.82
N TRP A 380 -13.52 2.29 29.66
CA TRP A 380 -14.20 3.58 29.71
C TRP A 380 -14.01 4.43 28.45
N VAL A 381 -12.85 4.35 27.79
CA VAL A 381 -12.56 5.05 26.52
C VAL A 381 -13.40 4.44 25.40
N GLN A 382 -13.47 3.10 25.33
CA GLN A 382 -14.32 2.40 24.37
C GLN A 382 -15.79 2.77 24.57
N MET A 383 -16.23 2.84 25.83
CA MET A 383 -17.60 3.23 26.17
C MET A 383 -17.89 4.67 25.74
N TRP A 384 -16.97 5.61 25.98
CA TRP A 384 -17.12 7.00 25.56
C TRP A 384 -17.18 7.16 24.05
N ASP A 385 -16.31 6.46 23.32
CA ASP A 385 -16.32 6.46 21.86
C ASP A 385 -17.64 5.90 21.32
N TRP A 386 -18.11 4.78 21.88
CA TRP A 386 -19.40 4.21 21.53
C TRP A 386 -20.59 5.13 21.86
N LEU A 387 -20.56 5.82 23.00
CA LEU A 387 -21.57 6.83 23.35
C LEU A 387 -21.51 8.03 22.40
N ASN A 388 -20.33 8.46 21.96
CA ASN A 388 -20.18 9.50 20.96
C ASN A 388 -20.84 9.08 19.65
N THR A 389 -20.56 7.87 19.15
CA THR A 389 -21.22 7.34 17.94
C THR A 389 -22.73 7.32 18.10
N ARG A 390 -23.26 6.78 19.21
CA ARG A 390 -24.71 6.77 19.45
C ARG A 390 -25.31 8.16 19.54
N TYR A 391 -24.61 9.11 20.14
CA TYR A 391 -25.06 10.50 20.22
C TYR A 391 -25.16 11.11 18.82
N LEU A 392 -24.13 10.93 17.99
CA LEU A 392 -24.13 11.44 16.61
C LEU A 392 -25.24 10.78 15.78
N THR A 393 -25.43 9.46 15.89
CA THR A 393 -26.55 8.76 15.24
C THR A 393 -27.92 9.25 15.74
N ALA A 394 -28.08 9.49 17.05
CA ALA A 394 -29.33 9.98 17.61
C ALA A 394 -29.62 11.43 17.19
N ARG A 395 -28.58 12.26 17.07
CA ARG A 395 -28.64 13.63 16.54
C ARG A 395 -29.08 13.63 15.08
N ALA A 396 -28.50 12.78 14.23
CA ALA A 396 -28.88 12.64 12.82
C ALA A 396 -30.36 12.25 12.65
N ARG A 397 -30.91 11.47 13.60
CA ARG A 397 -32.32 11.04 13.59
C ARG A 397 -33.32 12.08 14.10
N ALA A 398 -32.87 13.26 14.57
CA ALA A 398 -33.78 14.29 15.07
C ALA A 398 -34.72 14.78 13.95
N ARG A 399 -36.04 14.66 14.18
CA ARG A 399 -37.08 14.82 13.12
C ARG A 399 -37.79 16.17 13.12
N ASP A 400 -37.30 17.16 13.86
CA ASP A 400 -37.92 18.48 13.82
C ASP A 400 -37.48 19.27 12.58
N PRO A 401 -38.32 20.18 12.05
CA PRO A 401 -38.02 20.94 10.83
C PRO A 401 -36.74 21.78 10.89
N HIS A 402 -36.27 22.16 12.08
CA HIS A 402 -35.03 22.92 12.25
C HIS A 402 -33.81 22.00 12.08
N SER A 403 -33.82 20.83 12.71
CA SER A 403 -32.78 19.80 12.56
C SER A 403 -32.69 19.24 11.14
N GLN A 404 -33.82 19.04 10.46
CA GLN A 404 -33.85 18.60 9.06
C GLN A 404 -33.18 19.59 8.11
N LEU A 405 -33.45 20.89 8.32
CA LEU A 405 -32.88 21.94 7.50
C LEU A 405 -31.37 22.14 7.78
N LEU A 406 -30.94 21.96 9.04
CA LEU A 406 -29.52 21.94 9.38
C LEU A 406 -28.78 20.78 8.67
N GLY A 407 -29.30 19.55 8.78
CA GLY A 407 -28.68 18.38 8.14
C GLY A 407 -28.58 18.50 6.62
N PHE A 408 -29.63 19.03 5.97
CA PHE A 408 -29.60 19.30 4.53
C PHE A 408 -28.54 20.34 4.13
N LEU A 409 -28.40 21.42 4.90
CA LEU A 409 -27.34 22.40 4.65
C LEU A 409 -25.96 21.80 4.87
N ASP A 410 -25.79 20.88 5.83
CA ASP A 410 -24.52 20.19 6.08
C ASP A 410 -24.11 19.27 4.94
N GLU A 411 -25.02 18.40 4.49
CA GLU A 411 -24.80 17.48 3.35
C GLU A 411 -24.50 18.26 2.06
N THR A 412 -25.27 19.31 1.82
CA THR A 412 -25.12 20.03 0.57
C THR A 412 -23.94 21.00 0.57
N PHE A 413 -23.50 21.44 1.75
CA PHE A 413 -22.24 22.18 1.88
C PHE A 413 -21.02 21.27 1.63
N GLU A 414 -21.08 19.99 2.01
CA GLU A 414 -20.05 19.02 1.63
C GLU A 414 -19.95 18.91 0.10
N THR A 415 -21.07 18.75 -0.60
CA THR A 415 -21.12 18.75 -2.07
C THR A 415 -20.58 20.05 -2.67
N TYR A 416 -20.93 21.20 -2.09
CA TYR A 416 -20.41 22.51 -2.50
C TYR A 416 -18.89 22.62 -2.37
N VAL A 417 -18.33 22.09 -1.27
CA VAL A 417 -16.89 22.08 -0.99
C VAL A 417 -16.15 21.17 -1.97
N TRP A 418 -16.64 19.96 -2.20
CA TRP A 418 -16.07 19.04 -3.19
C TRP A 418 -16.14 19.60 -4.62
N GLY A 419 -17.25 20.25 -4.98
CA GLY A 419 -17.41 20.93 -6.27
C GLY A 419 -16.40 22.07 -6.45
N ARG A 420 -16.17 22.89 -5.42
CA ARG A 420 -15.18 23.97 -5.43
C ARG A 420 -13.73 23.49 -5.54
N LEU A 421 -13.41 22.30 -5.03
CA LEU A 421 -12.07 21.72 -5.11
C LEU A 421 -11.75 21.07 -6.47
N SER A 422 -12.77 20.69 -7.24
CA SER A 422 -12.59 19.88 -8.44
C SER A 422 -12.04 20.68 -9.66
N ASP A 423 -12.04 22.02 -9.63
CA ASP A 423 -11.54 22.98 -10.65
C ASP A 423 -11.94 22.75 -12.14
N ASP A 424 -12.66 21.68 -12.47
CA ASP A 424 -13.03 21.26 -13.84
C ASP A 424 -14.43 21.75 -14.27
N ASN A 425 -15.09 22.56 -13.46
CA ASN A 425 -16.38 23.15 -13.84
C ASN A 425 -16.56 24.57 -13.25
N PRO A 426 -16.23 25.65 -14.00
CA PRO A 426 -16.50 27.02 -13.59
C PRO A 426 -18.01 27.33 -13.45
N ASP A 427 -18.89 26.41 -13.87
CA ASP A 427 -20.35 26.51 -13.77
C ASP A 427 -20.93 25.72 -12.59
N VAL A 428 -20.17 25.40 -11.52
CA VAL A 428 -20.76 24.61 -10.42
C VAL A 428 -21.89 25.36 -9.73
N TYR A 429 -21.84 26.68 -9.49
CA TYR A 429 -23.01 27.51 -9.13
C TYR A 429 -22.67 28.99 -9.28
N ASP A 430 -23.37 29.74 -10.15
CA ASP A 430 -23.24 31.21 -10.20
C ASP A 430 -24.08 31.82 -9.06
N ALA A 431 -23.41 32.44 -8.07
CA ALA A 431 -24.09 33.07 -6.94
C ALA A 431 -25.00 34.24 -7.33
N ASP A 432 -24.83 34.76 -8.55
CA ASP A 432 -25.66 35.82 -9.12
C ASP A 432 -26.82 35.28 -10.00
N ASP A 433 -26.94 33.95 -10.21
CA ASP A 433 -28.03 33.31 -10.98
C ASP A 433 -29.17 32.76 -10.08
N PRO A 434 -30.37 33.36 -10.11
CA PRO A 434 -31.52 32.88 -9.35
C PRO A 434 -32.12 31.55 -9.87
N GLU A 435 -31.84 31.13 -11.12
CA GLU A 435 -32.30 29.83 -11.65
C GLU A 435 -31.49 28.67 -11.06
N ASP A 436 -30.18 28.86 -10.85
CA ASP A 436 -29.29 27.90 -10.16
C ASP A 436 -29.70 27.68 -8.70
N THR A 437 -30.09 28.77 -8.01
CA THR A 437 -30.58 28.70 -6.62
C THR A 437 -31.88 27.89 -6.55
N ALA A 438 -32.81 28.07 -7.49
CA ALA A 438 -34.08 27.36 -7.49
C ALA A 438 -33.91 25.87 -7.85
N ALA A 439 -33.05 25.56 -8.83
CA ALA A 439 -32.72 24.18 -9.21
C ALA A 439 -32.06 23.42 -8.04
N TRP A 440 -31.17 24.08 -7.29
CA TRP A 440 -30.53 23.53 -6.10
C TRP A 440 -31.54 23.19 -4.99
N TRP A 441 -32.51 24.08 -4.73
CA TRP A 441 -33.59 23.80 -3.78
C TRP A 441 -34.64 22.81 -4.30
N ASP A 442 -34.70 22.55 -5.61
CA ASP A 442 -35.61 21.56 -6.22
C ASP A 442 -35.07 20.13 -6.13
N ASP A 443 -33.74 19.96 -6.04
CA ASP A 443 -33.08 18.70 -5.67
C ASP A 443 -33.25 18.35 -4.18
N PHE A 444 -33.85 19.24 -3.37
CA PHE A 444 -34.31 18.92 -2.02
C PHE A 444 -35.46 17.90 -2.08
N GLN A 445 -35.11 16.62 -2.03
CA GLN A 445 -36.02 15.57 -1.59
C GLN A 445 -35.67 15.25 -0.14
N PRO A 446 -36.58 15.38 0.84
CA PRO A 446 -36.34 14.82 2.16
C PRO A 446 -36.15 13.31 2.00
N VAL A 447 -34.90 12.86 2.03
CA VAL A 447 -34.55 11.44 1.92
C VAL A 447 -35.06 10.77 3.19
N PHE A 448 -35.97 9.81 3.03
CA PHE A 448 -36.61 9.06 4.12
C PHE A 448 -36.07 7.63 4.25
N ASP A 449 -34.94 7.30 3.65
CA ASP A 449 -34.41 5.93 3.68
C ASP A 449 -33.34 5.74 4.77
N ASP A 450 -33.58 4.71 5.59
CA ASP A 450 -32.87 4.32 6.81
C ASP A 450 -31.52 3.59 6.56
N GLU A 451 -30.96 3.56 5.34
CA GLU A 451 -29.97 2.53 4.98
C GLU A 451 -28.50 2.92 4.81
N ASP A 452 -28.09 4.19 4.67
CA ASP A 452 -26.65 4.54 4.62
C ASP A 452 -26.34 5.87 5.34
N ASP A 453 -26.23 5.81 6.68
CA ASP A 453 -25.67 6.89 7.51
C ASP A 453 -24.11 6.89 7.40
N GLU A 454 -23.55 7.13 6.21
CA GLU A 454 -22.12 7.44 6.11
C GLU A 454 -21.85 8.83 6.71
N PRO A 455 -20.83 9.00 7.58
CA PRO A 455 -20.53 10.30 8.15
C PRO A 455 -20.07 11.26 7.04
N LEU A 456 -20.60 12.49 7.04
CA LEU A 456 -20.14 13.57 6.15
C LEU A 456 -18.62 13.75 6.26
N LEU A 457 -17.89 13.68 5.14
CA LEU A 457 -16.43 13.68 5.08
C LEU A 457 -15.92 14.95 4.39
N MET A 458 -15.73 15.99 5.19
CA MET A 458 -15.04 17.20 4.73
C MET A 458 -13.57 16.89 4.40
N PRO A 459 -13.03 17.43 3.28
CA PRO A 459 -11.61 17.29 2.95
C PRO A 459 -10.71 17.82 4.08
N GLN A 460 -9.75 17.02 4.53
CA GLN A 460 -8.94 17.33 5.72
C GLN A 460 -7.87 18.41 5.49
N ASP A 461 -7.57 18.73 4.24
CA ASP A 461 -6.43 19.59 3.86
C ASP A 461 -6.81 21.06 3.59
N ILE A 462 -8.08 21.44 3.77
CA ILE A 462 -8.53 22.83 3.56
C ILE A 462 -8.31 23.65 4.83
N ASP A 463 -7.74 24.85 4.69
CA ASP A 463 -7.59 25.80 5.78
C ASP A 463 -8.97 26.15 6.40
N ALA A 464 -9.05 26.15 7.73
CA ALA A 464 -10.26 26.47 8.47
C ALA A 464 -10.78 27.87 8.14
N ASP A 465 -9.89 28.83 7.87
CA ASP A 465 -10.25 30.19 7.49
C ASP A 465 -10.91 30.24 6.10
N ILE A 466 -10.48 29.36 5.17
CA ILE A 466 -11.08 29.23 3.84
C ILE A 466 -12.46 28.59 3.94
N LEU A 467 -12.60 27.53 4.75
CA LEU A 467 -13.90 26.89 4.99
C LEU A 467 -14.90 27.85 5.63
N ASP A 468 -14.47 28.71 6.56
CA ASP A 468 -15.36 29.71 7.18
C ASP A 468 -15.83 30.78 6.18
N LEU A 469 -14.98 31.15 5.21
CA LEU A 469 -15.39 32.03 4.11
C LEU A 469 -16.44 31.33 3.23
N TRP A 470 -16.20 30.07 2.86
CA TRP A 470 -17.12 29.29 2.03
C TRP A 470 -18.47 29.05 2.69
N ARG A 471 -18.52 28.83 4.01
CA ARG A 471 -19.77 28.74 4.79
C ARG A 471 -20.58 30.03 4.69
N GLN A 472 -19.93 31.19 4.77
CA GLN A 472 -20.60 32.49 4.66
C GLN A 472 -21.15 32.73 3.26
N ASP A 473 -20.33 32.44 2.23
CA ASP A 473 -20.73 32.54 0.82
C ASP A 473 -21.94 31.63 0.53
N PHE A 474 -21.89 30.39 1.01
CA PHE A 474 -22.95 29.39 0.83
C PHE A 474 -24.27 29.79 1.51
N LEU A 475 -24.23 30.28 2.76
CA LEU A 475 -25.45 30.78 3.41
C LEU A 475 -26.02 32.03 2.72
N ALA A 476 -25.15 32.94 2.27
CA ALA A 476 -25.58 34.15 1.57
C ALA A 476 -26.27 33.83 0.25
N PHE A 477 -25.73 32.86 -0.50
CA PHE A 477 -26.30 32.32 -1.73
C PHE A 477 -27.73 31.77 -1.50
N LEU A 478 -27.92 30.96 -0.46
CA LEU A 478 -29.22 30.32 -0.19
C LEU A 478 -30.25 31.22 0.49
N ALA A 479 -29.83 32.38 1.04
CA ALA A 479 -30.64 33.20 1.95
C ALA A 479 -32.02 33.61 1.42
N ARG A 480 -32.10 34.03 0.15
CA ARG A 480 -33.35 34.55 -0.42
C ARG A 480 -34.39 33.43 -0.62
N GLU A 481 -33.97 32.31 -1.18
CA GLU A 481 -34.86 31.19 -1.48
C GLU A 481 -35.17 30.38 -0.22
N GLY A 482 -34.20 30.23 0.69
CA GLY A 482 -34.39 29.64 2.02
C GLY A 482 -35.45 30.39 2.85
N ALA A 483 -35.41 31.72 2.87
CA ALA A 483 -36.44 32.54 3.53
C ALA A 483 -37.83 32.43 2.86
N ALA A 484 -37.87 32.18 1.54
CA ALA A 484 -39.12 32.02 0.80
C ALA A 484 -39.76 30.64 1.03
N ARG A 485 -38.96 29.57 1.01
CA ARG A 485 -39.43 28.17 1.17
C ARG A 485 -39.62 27.78 2.64
N HIS A 486 -38.82 28.33 3.56
CA HIS A 486 -38.83 28.00 4.99
C HIS A 486 -39.01 29.25 5.88
N PRO A 487 -40.09 30.03 5.71
CA PRO A 487 -40.24 31.35 6.36
C PRO A 487 -40.27 31.30 7.89
N ASP A 488 -40.67 30.17 8.48
CA ASP A 488 -40.80 30.03 9.94
C ASP A 488 -39.53 29.46 10.62
N THR A 489 -38.56 28.95 9.85
CA THR A 489 -37.37 28.25 10.38
C THR A 489 -36.04 28.78 9.85
N TRP A 490 -36.01 29.40 8.67
CA TRP A 490 -34.78 29.83 8.00
C TRP A 490 -33.91 30.75 8.86
N ASP A 491 -34.49 31.82 9.41
CA ASP A 491 -33.73 32.80 10.21
C ASP A 491 -33.08 32.16 11.45
N ALA A 492 -33.78 31.20 12.07
CA ALA A 492 -33.26 30.48 13.23
C ALA A 492 -32.13 29.52 12.83
N VAL A 493 -32.24 28.85 11.68
CA VAL A 493 -31.23 27.92 11.16
C VAL A 493 -29.98 28.68 10.69
N ALA A 494 -30.16 29.70 9.85
CA ALA A 494 -29.06 30.50 9.31
C ALA A 494 -28.23 31.17 10.42
N ALA A 495 -28.86 31.55 11.53
CA ALA A 495 -28.18 32.15 12.68
C ALA A 495 -27.22 31.18 13.39
N VAL A 496 -27.44 29.87 13.31
CA VAL A 496 -26.67 28.86 14.06
C VAL A 496 -25.91 27.88 13.16
N TRP A 497 -26.21 27.83 11.86
CA TRP A 497 -25.69 26.79 10.97
C TRP A 497 -24.16 26.80 10.83
N ILE A 498 -23.50 27.96 10.73
CA ILE A 498 -22.03 28.01 10.61
C ILE A 498 -21.36 27.34 11.80
N ASP A 499 -21.82 27.67 13.01
CA ASP A 499 -21.29 27.08 14.24
C ASP A 499 -21.73 25.62 14.39
N HIS A 500 -22.92 25.25 13.90
CA HIS A 500 -23.38 23.87 13.82
C HIS A 500 -22.46 23.02 12.93
N ASN A 501 -22.23 23.48 11.69
CA ASN A 501 -21.41 22.84 10.67
C ASN A 501 -19.96 22.66 11.13
N ARG A 502 -19.38 23.70 11.76
CA ARG A 502 -18.03 23.64 12.34
C ARG A 502 -17.89 22.54 13.41
N ASN A 503 -18.99 22.20 14.07
CA ASN A 503 -19.02 21.27 15.20
C ASN A 503 -19.83 19.98 14.89
N LEU A 504 -19.98 19.63 13.61
CA LEU A 504 -20.72 18.42 13.18
C LEU A 504 -20.18 17.15 13.83
N ASP A 505 -18.86 17.05 13.90
CA ASP A 505 -18.16 15.88 14.43
C ASP A 505 -17.98 15.90 15.97
N LEU A 506 -18.48 16.95 16.64
CA LEU A 506 -18.41 17.07 18.09
C LEU A 506 -19.64 16.40 18.73
N PRO A 507 -19.44 15.34 19.55
CA PRO A 507 -20.54 14.67 20.23
C PRO A 507 -21.00 15.52 21.42
N GLY A 508 -22.03 16.36 21.25
CA GLY A 508 -22.61 17.17 22.33
C GLY A 508 -22.20 18.64 22.29
N GLY A 509 -22.66 19.36 21.28
CA GLY A 509 -22.66 20.82 21.27
C GLY A 509 -23.54 21.37 22.40
N GLY A 510 -23.23 22.57 22.90
CA GLY A 510 -23.93 23.17 24.02
C GLY A 510 -25.44 23.26 23.77
N ASP A 511 -26.22 22.73 24.72
CA ASP A 511 -27.68 22.82 24.91
C ASP A 511 -28.57 21.61 24.55
N ASP A 512 -28.03 20.43 24.21
CA ASP A 512 -28.86 19.22 23.99
C ASP A 512 -28.83 18.20 25.14
N GLU A 513 -29.23 18.66 26.34
CA GLU A 513 -29.36 17.84 27.56
C GLU A 513 -30.40 16.72 27.36
N ALA A 514 -31.48 17.00 26.63
CA ALA A 514 -32.55 16.04 26.36
C ALA A 514 -32.11 14.88 25.45
N LEU A 515 -31.30 15.16 24.41
CA LEU A 515 -30.71 14.12 23.57
C LEU A 515 -29.67 13.31 24.34
N THR A 516 -28.83 13.97 25.13
CA THR A 516 -27.83 13.33 25.99
C THR A 516 -28.50 12.34 26.95
N ASP A 517 -29.57 12.76 27.64
CA ASP A 517 -30.36 11.90 28.53
C ASP A 517 -31.00 10.72 27.79
N THR A 518 -31.44 10.95 26.54
CA THR A 518 -32.06 9.91 25.73
C THR A 518 -31.06 8.85 25.31
N VAL A 519 -29.89 9.27 24.81
CA VAL A 519 -28.78 8.37 24.48
C VAL A 519 -28.37 7.55 25.69
N LEU A 520 -28.20 8.18 26.86
CA LEU A 520 -27.81 7.48 28.09
C LEU A 520 -28.86 6.47 28.55
N ARG A 521 -30.14 6.82 28.49
CA ARG A 521 -31.25 5.94 28.88
C ARG A 521 -31.34 4.71 27.99
N GLU A 522 -31.18 4.88 26.68
CA GLU A 522 -31.19 3.78 25.70
C GLU A 522 -29.92 2.93 25.79
N ALA A 523 -28.79 3.56 26.09
CA ALA A 523 -27.49 2.91 26.19
C ALA A 523 -27.30 2.10 27.47
N ALA A 524 -27.97 2.45 28.58
CA ALA A 524 -27.65 1.95 29.92
C ALA A 524 -27.56 0.42 30.02
N ALA A 525 -28.58 -0.30 29.56
CA ALA A 525 -28.60 -1.76 29.64
C ALA A 525 -27.51 -2.42 28.78
N ALA A 526 -27.28 -1.89 27.56
CA ALA A 526 -26.26 -2.41 26.66
C ALA A 526 -24.84 -2.10 27.15
N ALA A 527 -24.63 -0.92 27.71
CA ALA A 527 -23.33 -0.50 28.24
C ALA A 527 -22.95 -1.29 29.50
N ALA A 528 -23.89 -1.45 30.44
CA ALA A 528 -23.66 -2.26 31.63
C ALA A 528 -23.37 -3.73 31.28
N ALA A 529 -24.07 -4.30 30.30
CA ALA A 529 -23.81 -5.65 29.82
C ALA A 529 -22.44 -5.80 29.15
N ARG A 530 -21.98 -4.78 28.40
CA ARG A 530 -20.74 -4.83 27.62
C ARG A 530 -19.48 -4.52 28.44
N TRP A 531 -19.51 -3.51 29.32
CA TRP A 531 -18.34 -3.04 30.07
C TRP A 531 -18.46 -3.20 31.60
N GLY A 532 -19.59 -3.72 32.08
CA GLY A 532 -19.88 -3.91 33.49
C GLY A 532 -20.54 -2.71 34.15
N GLU A 533 -21.37 -2.98 35.16
CA GLU A 533 -22.14 -1.97 35.90
C GLU A 533 -21.23 -0.92 36.55
N GLN A 534 -20.08 -1.32 37.09
CA GLN A 534 -19.14 -0.39 37.73
C GLN A 534 -18.59 0.64 36.74
N THR A 535 -18.08 0.19 35.59
CA THR A 535 -17.54 1.07 34.54
C THR A 535 -18.61 2.06 34.06
N TRP A 536 -19.84 1.58 33.84
CA TRP A 536 -20.97 2.41 33.45
C TRP A 536 -21.25 3.50 34.48
N GLN A 537 -21.46 3.14 35.76
CA GLN A 537 -21.81 4.09 36.82
C GLN A 537 -20.72 5.13 37.08
N GLU A 538 -19.44 4.75 36.96
CA GLU A 538 -18.32 5.67 37.18
C GLU A 538 -18.13 6.68 36.04
N HIS A 539 -18.39 6.28 34.79
CA HIS A 539 -17.95 7.04 33.62
C HIS A 539 -19.07 7.67 32.80
N HIS A 540 -20.31 7.19 32.84
CA HIS A 540 -21.41 7.84 32.11
C HIS A 540 -21.73 9.26 32.60
N PRO A 541 -21.67 9.61 33.91
CA PRO A 541 -21.95 10.97 34.35
C PRO A 541 -20.85 11.94 33.91
N ARG A 542 -19.62 11.45 33.83
CA ARG A 542 -18.47 12.23 33.35
C ARG A 542 -18.55 12.49 31.85
N TRP A 543 -19.01 11.51 31.08
CA TRP A 543 -19.29 11.69 29.67
C TRP A 543 -20.39 12.74 29.48
N ALA A 544 -21.51 12.61 30.21
CA ALA A 544 -22.64 13.54 30.16
C ALA A 544 -22.22 14.99 30.48
N ALA A 545 -21.38 15.17 31.52
CA ALA A 545 -20.91 16.49 31.96
C ALA A 545 -19.79 17.10 31.10
N ALA A 546 -19.13 16.31 30.25
CA ALA A 546 -18.09 16.81 29.34
C ALA A 546 -18.73 17.48 28.11
N ASP A 547 -18.13 18.59 27.65
CA ASP A 547 -18.50 19.18 26.36
C ASP A 547 -18.03 18.31 25.17
N GLY A 548 -18.60 18.53 23.98
CA GLY A 548 -18.29 17.73 22.80
C GLY A 548 -16.81 17.71 22.41
N ARG A 549 -16.09 18.81 22.64
CA ARG A 549 -14.64 18.88 22.36
C ARG A 549 -13.86 18.01 23.34
N THR A 550 -14.16 18.09 24.63
CA THR A 550 -13.56 17.26 25.67
C THR A 550 -13.84 15.78 25.43
N ARG A 551 -15.07 15.43 25.01
CA ARG A 551 -15.43 14.04 24.66
C ARG A 551 -14.59 13.50 23.49
N LYS A 552 -14.33 14.31 22.47
CA LYS A 552 -13.48 13.94 21.31
C LYS A 552 -11.99 13.89 21.67
N ASP A 553 -11.48 14.95 22.32
CA ASP A 553 -10.07 15.10 22.68
C ASP A 553 -9.63 14.05 23.72
N SER A 554 -10.54 13.58 24.58
CA SER A 554 -10.26 12.52 25.55
C SER A 554 -9.95 11.17 24.89
N LEU A 555 -10.37 10.96 23.63
CA LEU A 555 -10.12 9.72 22.89
C LEU A 555 -8.82 9.77 22.10
N ALA A 556 -8.40 10.96 21.66
CA ALA A 556 -7.24 11.15 20.79
C ALA A 556 -5.95 10.50 21.34
N PRO A 557 -5.60 10.63 22.65
CA PRO A 557 -4.42 9.97 23.20
C PRO A 557 -4.44 8.45 23.09
N TRP A 558 -5.61 7.82 22.94
CA TRP A 558 -5.80 6.37 22.97
C TRP A 558 -6.02 5.76 21.58
N ARG A 559 -6.14 6.57 20.51
CA ARG A 559 -6.37 6.08 19.13
C ARG A 559 -5.32 5.05 18.70
N HIS A 560 -4.08 5.18 19.16
CA HIS A 560 -2.99 4.25 18.89
C HIS A 560 -3.20 2.82 19.45
N LEU A 561 -4.21 2.59 20.30
CA LEU A 561 -4.57 1.27 20.83
C LEU A 561 -5.69 0.57 20.06
N ILE A 562 -6.23 1.20 19.01
CA ILE A 562 -7.10 0.54 18.04
C ILE A 562 -6.17 -0.07 16.99
N GLU A 563 -6.21 -1.39 16.86
CA GLU A 563 -5.43 -2.14 15.89
C GLU A 563 -6.41 -2.82 14.92
N GLU A 564 -6.33 -2.47 13.64
CA GLU A 564 -6.96 -3.26 12.58
C GLU A 564 -6.02 -4.38 12.19
N THR A 565 -6.52 -5.61 12.25
CA THR A 565 -5.78 -6.79 11.81
C THR A 565 -6.61 -7.56 10.83
N ILE A 566 -6.07 -7.87 9.64
CA ILE A 566 -6.72 -8.83 8.77
C ILE A 566 -6.56 -10.22 9.40
N GLN A 567 -7.66 -10.93 9.57
CA GLN A 567 -7.67 -12.36 9.80
C GLN A 567 -7.80 -13.05 8.43
N PRO A 568 -6.66 -13.48 7.83
CA PRO A 568 -6.70 -14.03 6.50
C PRO A 568 -7.51 -15.33 6.47
N THR A 569 -8.24 -15.53 5.38
CA THR A 569 -8.91 -16.80 5.09
C THR A 569 -7.88 -17.91 4.86
N ASP A 570 -8.34 -19.18 4.76
CA ASP A 570 -7.48 -20.29 4.33
C ASP A 570 -6.83 -19.97 2.95
N PRO A 571 -5.49 -19.92 2.83
CA PRO A 571 -4.82 -19.61 1.56
C PRO A 571 -5.25 -20.51 0.40
N ALA A 572 -5.57 -21.78 0.66
CA ALA A 572 -6.04 -22.70 -0.36
C ALA A 572 -7.48 -22.40 -0.81
N ALA A 573 -8.32 -21.84 0.06
CA ALA A 573 -9.64 -21.34 -0.32
C ALA A 573 -9.53 -20.07 -1.17
N THR A 574 -8.68 -19.12 -0.77
CA THR A 574 -8.40 -17.90 -1.54
C THR A 574 -7.84 -18.23 -2.92
N ALA A 575 -6.85 -19.12 -3.02
CA ALA A 575 -6.30 -19.55 -4.32
C ALA A 575 -7.35 -20.21 -5.22
N ARG A 576 -8.20 -21.10 -4.67
CA ARG A 576 -9.31 -21.72 -5.42
C ARG A 576 -10.32 -20.69 -5.89
N PHE A 577 -10.65 -19.71 -5.06
CA PHE A 577 -11.56 -18.63 -5.44
C PHE A 577 -10.97 -17.84 -6.62
N LEU A 578 -9.69 -17.44 -6.52
CA LEU A 578 -9.02 -16.71 -7.59
C LEU A 578 -9.04 -17.50 -8.90
N LEU A 579 -8.63 -18.77 -8.87
CA LEU A 579 -8.63 -19.64 -10.04
C LEU A 579 -10.01 -19.84 -10.65
N ALA A 580 -11.06 -19.96 -9.83
CA ALA A 580 -12.44 -20.10 -10.31
C ALA A 580 -12.97 -18.85 -11.02
N HIS A 581 -12.38 -17.68 -10.74
CA HIS A 581 -12.78 -16.39 -11.30
C HIS A 581 -11.72 -15.76 -12.19
N LEU A 582 -10.70 -16.53 -12.56
CA LEU A 582 -9.59 -16.09 -13.39
C LEU A 582 -9.88 -16.43 -14.85
N ASP A 583 -10.19 -15.42 -15.63
CA ASP A 583 -10.34 -15.56 -17.08
C ASP A 583 -9.02 -15.32 -17.81
N ALA A 584 -8.05 -16.22 -17.59
CA ALA A 584 -6.72 -16.12 -18.17
C ALA A 584 -6.68 -16.62 -19.64
N PRO A 585 -5.83 -16.04 -20.50
CA PRO A 585 -5.60 -16.59 -21.84
C PRO A 585 -5.08 -18.04 -21.76
N GLU A 586 -5.70 -18.95 -22.52
CA GLU A 586 -5.34 -20.36 -22.51
C GLU A 586 -3.85 -20.58 -22.84
N ASN A 587 -3.22 -21.54 -22.14
CA ASN A 587 -1.82 -21.94 -22.34
C ASN A 587 -0.79 -20.80 -22.25
N THR A 588 -1.14 -19.68 -21.62
CA THR A 588 -0.27 -18.51 -21.48
C THR A 588 0.26 -18.41 -20.04
N PRO A 589 1.59 -18.31 -19.83
CA PRO A 589 2.17 -18.04 -18.51
C PRO A 589 1.55 -16.78 -17.90
N THR A 590 0.91 -16.94 -16.76
CA THR A 590 0.05 -15.90 -16.17
C THR A 590 0.58 -15.43 -14.81
N ALA A 591 0.62 -14.11 -14.62
CA ALA A 591 0.68 -13.47 -13.31
C ALA A 591 -0.71 -12.99 -12.92
N VAL A 592 -1.11 -13.22 -11.68
CA VAL A 592 -2.26 -12.55 -11.07
C VAL A 592 -1.76 -11.29 -10.38
N ALA A 593 -2.38 -10.16 -10.68
CA ALA A 593 -2.12 -8.88 -10.03
C ALA A 593 -3.39 -8.44 -9.28
N ILE A 594 -3.31 -8.25 -7.97
CA ILE A 594 -4.42 -7.70 -7.20
C ILE A 594 -4.31 -6.18 -7.29
N ALA A 595 -5.32 -5.53 -7.88
CA ALA A 595 -5.42 -4.07 -8.02
C ALA A 595 -6.11 -3.46 -6.81
N HIS A 596 -5.99 -2.13 -6.65
CA HIS A 596 -6.68 -1.33 -5.63
C HIS A 596 -6.53 -1.87 -4.20
N VAL A 597 -5.37 -2.45 -3.90
CA VAL A 597 -5.14 -3.00 -2.58
C VAL A 597 -4.80 -1.88 -1.62
N ASP A 598 -5.77 -1.56 -0.77
CA ASP A 598 -5.51 -0.83 0.47
C ASP A 598 -4.47 -1.57 1.32
N ASN A 599 -3.75 -0.81 2.17
CA ASN A 599 -2.60 -1.29 2.93
C ASN A 599 -2.84 -2.68 3.55
N ALA A 600 -4.04 -2.95 4.04
CA ALA A 600 -4.40 -4.11 4.83
C ALA A 600 -4.02 -5.50 4.22
N LEU A 601 -4.21 -5.77 2.91
CA LEU A 601 -3.81 -7.07 2.32
C LEU A 601 -2.35 -7.12 1.88
N ALA A 602 -1.83 -6.03 1.27
CA ALA A 602 -0.41 -5.93 0.89
C ALA A 602 0.51 -6.22 2.08
N ASP A 603 -0.03 -6.05 3.27
CA ASP A 603 0.59 -6.14 4.54
C ASP A 603 0.60 -7.55 5.19
N GLU A 604 -0.14 -8.52 4.63
CA GLU A 604 -0.20 -9.92 5.11
C GLU A 604 0.73 -10.87 4.33
N GLN A 605 2.04 -10.58 4.36
CA GLN A 605 3.06 -11.29 3.57
C GLN A 605 3.11 -12.81 3.80
N HIS A 606 2.79 -13.27 5.02
CA HIS A 606 2.72 -14.71 5.29
C HIS A 606 1.58 -15.38 4.51
N HIS A 607 0.39 -14.76 4.49
CA HIS A 607 -0.76 -15.27 3.74
C HIS A 607 -0.50 -15.19 2.23
N LEU A 608 0.00 -14.06 1.73
CA LEU A 608 0.35 -13.90 0.31
C LEU A 608 1.38 -14.93 -0.16
N ALA A 609 2.35 -15.30 0.68
CA ALA A 609 3.31 -16.35 0.35
C ALA A 609 2.65 -17.73 0.19
N ASP A 610 1.73 -18.08 1.09
CA ASP A 610 0.96 -19.33 1.01
C ASP A 610 0.05 -19.36 -0.22
N VAL A 611 -0.67 -18.27 -0.51
CA VAL A 611 -1.53 -18.14 -1.71
C VAL A 611 -0.70 -18.23 -2.98
N ARG A 612 0.46 -17.57 -3.05
CA ARG A 612 1.36 -17.62 -4.21
C ARG A 612 1.85 -19.05 -4.48
N ASP A 613 2.18 -19.80 -3.45
CA ASP A 613 2.63 -21.19 -3.61
C ASP A 613 1.46 -22.11 -4.02
N ALA A 614 0.24 -21.88 -3.52
CA ALA A 614 -0.96 -22.59 -3.95
C ALA A 614 -1.30 -22.30 -5.43
N LEU A 615 -1.28 -21.03 -5.85
CA LEU A 615 -1.49 -20.63 -7.24
C LEU A 615 -0.42 -21.22 -8.18
N ARG A 616 0.85 -21.25 -7.73
CA ARG A 616 1.95 -21.84 -8.51
C ARG A 616 1.77 -23.35 -8.73
N ALA A 617 1.23 -24.06 -7.74
CA ALA A 617 0.93 -25.48 -7.89
C ALA A 617 -0.12 -25.76 -8.98
N GLU A 618 -0.99 -24.78 -9.24
CA GLU A 618 -2.06 -24.83 -10.26
C GLU A 618 -1.64 -24.16 -11.59
N GLY A 619 -0.36 -23.84 -11.78
CA GLY A 619 0.19 -23.35 -13.05
C GLY A 619 0.24 -21.83 -13.21
N ILE A 620 -0.15 -21.04 -12.19
CA ILE A 620 0.00 -19.58 -12.21
C ILE A 620 1.43 -19.22 -11.84
N GLY A 621 2.13 -18.52 -12.74
CA GLY A 621 3.57 -18.27 -12.58
C GLY A 621 3.91 -17.30 -11.45
N ALA A 622 3.03 -16.33 -11.18
CA ALA A 622 3.26 -15.31 -10.15
C ALA A 622 1.96 -14.72 -9.56
N LEU A 623 2.08 -14.20 -8.34
CA LEU A 623 1.09 -13.35 -7.68
C LEU A 623 1.80 -12.07 -7.20
N THR A 624 1.29 -10.92 -7.62
CA THR A 624 1.75 -9.59 -7.21
C THR A 624 0.59 -8.74 -6.69
N VAL A 625 0.92 -7.77 -5.85
CA VAL A 625 -0.02 -6.78 -5.33
C VAL A 625 0.36 -5.43 -5.92
N LEU A 626 -0.62 -4.72 -6.47
CA LEU A 626 -0.44 -3.36 -6.94
C LEU A 626 -1.10 -2.43 -5.91
N PRO A 627 -0.38 -1.40 -5.41
CA PRO A 627 -1.02 -0.40 -4.57
C PRO A 627 -2.09 0.33 -5.38
N ASP A 628 -2.96 1.07 -4.71
CA ASP A 628 -3.80 2.01 -5.44
C ASP A 628 -2.93 3.05 -6.14
N LEU A 629 -3.06 3.13 -7.46
CA LEU A 629 -2.27 3.99 -8.32
C LEU A 629 -3.24 5.02 -8.91
N PRO A 630 -3.04 6.34 -8.66
CA PRO A 630 -3.95 7.35 -9.18
C PRO A 630 -4.05 7.23 -10.70
N ALA A 631 -5.25 7.48 -11.23
CA ALA A 631 -5.46 7.38 -12.66
C ALA A 631 -4.54 8.37 -13.39
N PRO A 632 -4.01 8.03 -14.59
CA PRO A 632 -3.21 8.98 -15.36
C PRO A 632 -3.94 10.29 -15.64
N ALA A 633 -5.27 10.26 -15.80
CA ALA A 633 -6.11 11.43 -16.03
C ALA A 633 -6.31 12.33 -14.79
N GLU A 634 -6.09 11.80 -13.59
CA GLU A 634 -6.14 12.56 -12.31
C GLU A 634 -4.82 13.27 -12.01
N ARG A 635 -3.75 12.96 -12.77
CA ARG A 635 -2.49 13.71 -12.76
C ARG A 635 -2.58 14.72 -13.91
N GLU A 636 -2.60 16.02 -13.61
CA GLU A 636 -2.57 17.12 -14.60
C GLU A 636 -1.85 16.71 -15.91
N ASP A 637 -2.62 16.41 -16.96
CA ASP A 637 -2.31 16.20 -18.39
C ASP A 637 -0.96 15.58 -18.86
N ASP A 638 -0.10 14.99 -18.03
CA ASP A 638 1.27 14.64 -18.45
C ASP A 638 1.67 13.16 -18.25
N LEU A 639 1.80 12.43 -19.37
CA LEU A 639 2.47 11.12 -19.44
C LEU A 639 3.91 11.17 -18.86
N GLN A 640 4.51 12.34 -18.68
CA GLN A 640 5.78 12.50 -17.96
C GLN A 640 5.74 12.01 -16.52
N ALA A 641 4.58 11.85 -15.89
CA ALA A 641 4.49 11.16 -14.59
C ALA A 641 5.10 9.73 -14.67
N LEU A 642 5.02 9.06 -15.83
CA LEU A 642 5.69 7.78 -16.07
C LEU A 642 7.23 7.90 -16.11
N THR A 643 7.78 9.11 -16.30
CA THR A 643 9.23 9.37 -16.24
C THR A 643 9.71 9.78 -14.86
N ARG A 644 8.82 10.33 -14.02
CA ARG A 644 9.11 10.76 -12.64
C ARG A 644 8.09 10.17 -11.64
N PRO A 645 7.91 8.85 -11.61
CA PRO A 645 6.96 8.23 -10.70
C PRO A 645 7.34 8.48 -9.24
N SER A 646 6.34 8.49 -8.35
CA SER A 646 6.57 8.44 -6.91
C SER A 646 7.40 7.20 -6.54
N ALA A 647 8.02 7.19 -5.35
CA ALA A 647 8.83 6.05 -4.93
C ALA A 647 8.01 4.73 -4.88
N GLN A 648 6.74 4.83 -4.48
CA GLN A 648 5.82 3.70 -4.40
C GLN A 648 5.39 3.19 -5.78
N GLU A 649 5.03 4.10 -6.69
CA GLU A 649 4.74 3.77 -8.09
C GLU A 649 5.95 3.12 -8.77
N THR A 650 7.14 3.68 -8.57
CA THR A 650 8.39 3.15 -9.10
C THR A 650 8.61 1.71 -8.62
N ALA A 651 8.39 1.46 -7.33
CA ALA A 651 8.56 0.14 -6.75
C ALA A 651 7.56 -0.87 -7.35
N ALA A 652 6.27 -0.52 -7.41
CA ALA A 652 5.23 -1.39 -7.98
C ALA A 652 5.47 -1.66 -9.47
N ALA A 653 5.82 -0.64 -10.24
CA ALA A 653 6.13 -0.75 -11.67
C ALA A 653 7.34 -1.66 -11.93
N ASN A 654 8.40 -1.51 -11.13
CA ASN A 654 9.61 -2.32 -11.26
C ASN A 654 9.34 -3.78 -10.84
N GLN A 655 8.55 -4.00 -9.79
CA GLN A 655 8.13 -5.34 -9.38
C GLN A 655 7.32 -6.03 -10.48
N LEU A 656 6.38 -5.31 -11.11
CA LEU A 656 5.59 -5.83 -12.21
C LEU A 656 6.46 -6.17 -13.43
N ALA A 657 7.40 -5.29 -13.79
CA ALA A 657 8.34 -5.52 -14.88
C ALA A 657 9.22 -6.75 -14.64
N LEU A 658 9.64 -7.00 -13.39
CA LEU A 658 10.36 -8.21 -13.01
C LEU A 658 9.50 -9.47 -13.18
N VAL A 659 8.26 -9.45 -12.66
CA VAL A 659 7.33 -10.58 -12.78
C VAL A 659 7.11 -10.94 -14.25
N VAL A 660 6.87 -9.94 -15.09
CA VAL A 660 6.68 -10.11 -16.53
C VAL A 660 7.92 -10.68 -17.21
N ALA A 661 9.11 -10.17 -16.87
CA ALA A 661 10.35 -10.69 -17.42
C ALA A 661 10.61 -12.15 -17.03
N ASP A 662 10.33 -12.51 -15.77
CA ASP A 662 10.50 -13.88 -15.27
C ASP A 662 9.52 -14.83 -15.98
N LEU A 663 8.28 -14.39 -16.25
CA LEU A 663 7.32 -15.16 -17.06
C LEU A 663 7.81 -15.38 -18.49
N LEU A 664 8.29 -14.33 -19.16
CA LEU A 664 8.81 -14.42 -20.52
C LEU A 664 10.07 -15.30 -20.61
N ALA A 665 10.93 -15.28 -19.60
CA ALA A 665 12.15 -16.10 -19.54
C ALA A 665 11.87 -17.58 -19.22
N ALA A 666 10.81 -17.89 -18.46
CA ALA A 666 10.41 -19.26 -18.15
C ALA A 666 9.88 -20.04 -19.36
N ARG A 667 9.65 -19.37 -20.49
CA ARG A 667 9.28 -19.98 -21.75
C ARG A 667 10.44 -20.83 -22.28
N THR A 668 10.40 -22.13 -22.04
CA THR A 668 11.26 -23.08 -22.75
C THR A 668 10.99 -22.93 -24.25
N PRO A 669 11.98 -22.65 -25.11
CA PRO A 669 11.74 -22.67 -26.54
C PRO A 669 11.38 -24.10 -26.95
N SER A 670 10.12 -24.30 -27.34
CA SER A 670 9.62 -25.53 -27.95
C SER A 670 10.11 -25.66 -29.39
#